data_AF-A0A0C9RPW2-F1
#
_entry.id   AF-A0A0C9RPW2-F1
#
_cell.length_a   1.000
_cell.length_b   1.000
_cell.length_c   1.000
_cell.angle_alpha   90.00
_cell.angle_beta   90.00
_cell.angle_gamma   90.00
#
_symmetry.space_group_name_H-M   'P 1'
#
loop_
_entity.id
_entity.type
_entity.pdbx_description
1 polymer ?
#
loop_
_entity_poly.entity_id
_entity_poly.type
_entity_poly.pdbx_seq_one_letter_code
_entity_poly.pdbx_strand_id
1 'polypeptide(L)'
;MLASKSSKSGSSDIHHRTAPGTPRVSKHSKGSTGSEAETTPPLQNARASVDKSSKLPNRRSPTSTLPEKRGANKGSELQQQLHQAQEDLKKAREQLALAEGAKAKALEELEQSKRATEEVNVKLSEAVVAQKRALEQSESEKFRADELEQATIEASQKRDQAWQSELEAVQRQHALDVAALLSTTQELQRVKQDLSIAVESKASALKVAEDAASDAEANAKRVQELSAELETLKESLDAAYASKMSEEDQKSASNAKLEAEAKEAATLAAKANQEVQLLKKELANAKDLESQLYQAHALLEKLSTDLQNAKDSESRAVMLVDEANMKLERAEKEVERAREAENKAFESLMAATTELEEANVALEKANADSATLSEMVDSLRSELDRTKIELKDADMSLEKAKMESASLTESLESMKVDLEKSKSDLVEAKNQEQLAVSKISDLTEELNRVRDELEQAIEAEEKSKKAMDDLALALHEVTAEAGDARTELHAAYEDVRTAKLEVQHWKAALEDAQIKYQVTLDEAKAEADEAKQAAERANLEVEESMAEWNERESKLVECIRQAESEAIMSKEDVNKLVDALQEAESEAKEAKEEVKRLLFALRESESDANTTKEDVSKLCDSLQQAKEEANAAKENANKLLDSLKEVEAEAYAAKEDAESAKVEIAILKDALLDKENELQSIVQENEDLKSSEAIALEKVEQLKESLVAASSQKSDDTSVTKEEYDLLQRKVKETEEQASKRIADALAQVVTANMKEQETWGKLNEANVELENLRQRLNESSETLEAVRISNLTMEADLKKSREETEHWKKAVDTTTPAVKVSRNGEMNGKIVDRSVSLQDRLPLDSFGGPLNGKFTSPVKSDDLDQTETMKSEEIDQTDNATHKKKKAMLRKFGDLLKKKSHHK
;
A
#
# COMPACT_ATOMS: atom_id res chain seq x y z
N MET A 1 32.80 -59.83 -46.92
CA MET A 1 33.13 -61.24 -46.61
C MET A 1 31.84 -61.96 -46.26
N LEU A 2 31.67 -63.22 -46.69
CA LEU A 2 30.72 -64.25 -46.19
C LEU A 2 29.19 -63.93 -46.22
N ALA A 3 28.26 -64.88 -46.36
CA ALA A 3 28.20 -66.11 -47.17
C ALA A 3 26.80 -66.80 -47.07
N SER A 4 26.23 -67.26 -48.20
CA SER A 4 25.32 -68.46 -48.30
C SER A 4 23.92 -68.41 -47.62
N LYS A 5 22.87 -69.16 -48.02
CA LYS A 5 22.67 -70.23 -49.04
C LYS A 5 21.17 -70.56 -49.32
N SER A 6 20.85 -71.03 -50.54
CA SER A 6 19.80 -72.04 -50.93
C SER A 6 18.29 -71.78 -50.71
N SER A 7 17.34 -72.27 -51.55
CA SER A 7 17.41 -72.93 -52.88
C SER A 7 16.04 -73.26 -53.54
N LYS A 8 16.02 -73.31 -54.90
CA LYS A 8 15.13 -74.10 -55.81
C LYS A 8 13.63 -73.70 -55.91
N SER A 9 12.91 -73.87 -57.03
CA SER A 9 13.21 -74.32 -58.43
C SER A 9 12.00 -73.97 -59.35
N GLY A 10 12.07 -73.83 -60.69
CA GLY A 10 13.19 -73.83 -61.66
C GLY A 10 12.74 -74.23 -63.10
N SER A 11 13.41 -73.72 -64.15
CA SER A 11 13.28 -74.06 -65.59
C SER A 11 11.93 -73.78 -66.33
N SER A 12 11.86 -73.63 -67.67
CA SER A 12 12.75 -73.00 -68.68
C SER A 12 12.12 -73.06 -70.09
N ASP A 13 12.15 -71.95 -70.83
CA ASP A 13 12.35 -71.83 -72.30
C ASP A 13 11.36 -72.42 -73.36
N ILE A 14 10.80 -71.49 -74.16
CA ILE A 14 10.92 -71.37 -75.65
C ILE A 14 9.90 -72.03 -76.65
N HIS A 15 9.58 -71.23 -77.68
CA HIS A 15 9.05 -71.48 -79.05
C HIS A 15 7.55 -71.73 -79.39
N HIS A 16 7.03 -70.81 -80.23
CA HIS A 16 6.25 -70.97 -81.47
C HIS A 16 4.95 -71.80 -81.59
N ARG A 17 3.85 -71.07 -81.89
CA ARG A 17 3.05 -71.12 -83.14
C ARG A 17 2.56 -72.50 -83.65
N THR A 18 1.26 -72.77 -83.49
CA THR A 18 0.33 -73.16 -84.60
C THR A 18 -1.14 -73.28 -84.14
N ALA A 19 -2.07 -73.03 -85.07
CA ALA A 19 -3.45 -73.55 -85.04
C ALA A 19 -3.58 -74.65 -86.12
N PRO A 20 -4.60 -75.54 -86.08
CA PRO A 20 -5.76 -75.29 -86.97
C PRO A 20 -7.13 -75.93 -86.58
N GLY A 21 -8.22 -75.40 -87.16
CA GLY A 21 -9.13 -76.21 -87.99
C GLY A 21 -10.50 -76.70 -87.48
N THR A 22 -11.57 -75.98 -87.88
CA THR A 22 -12.86 -76.49 -88.45
C THR A 22 -13.75 -77.48 -87.62
N PRO A 23 -14.99 -77.87 -88.02
CA PRO A 23 -15.91 -77.42 -89.12
C PRO A 23 -17.13 -76.58 -88.61
N ARG A 24 -18.11 -76.02 -89.35
CA ARG A 24 -18.61 -75.96 -90.77
C ARG A 24 -20.08 -76.49 -90.87
N VAL A 25 -20.95 -75.80 -91.64
CA VAL A 25 -22.33 -76.20 -92.10
C VAL A 25 -23.47 -75.99 -91.06
N SER A 26 -24.32 -74.94 -91.16
CA SER A 26 -25.67 -74.86 -91.82
C SER A 26 -26.82 -75.56 -91.05
N LYS A 27 -27.95 -74.91 -90.74
CA LYS A 27 -29.04 -74.35 -91.60
C LYS A 27 -29.72 -75.44 -92.46
N HIS A 28 -31.06 -75.56 -92.52
CA HIS A 28 -32.09 -74.51 -92.44
C HIS A 28 -33.46 -74.99 -91.89
N SER A 29 -34.22 -74.09 -91.25
CA SER A 29 -35.67 -73.81 -91.48
C SER A 29 -36.74 -74.94 -91.29
N LYS A 30 -38.06 -74.67 -91.24
CA LYS A 30 -38.84 -73.46 -91.58
C LYS A 30 -40.23 -73.44 -90.90
N GLY A 31 -40.63 -72.27 -90.37
CA GLY A 31 -42.03 -71.90 -90.10
C GLY A 31 -42.72 -72.56 -88.88
N SER A 32 -43.90 -72.09 -88.44
CA SER A 32 -44.63 -70.91 -88.94
C SER A 32 -45.61 -70.34 -87.89
N THR A 33 -45.69 -69.00 -87.83
CA THR A 33 -46.88 -68.15 -87.55
C THR A 33 -47.94 -68.54 -86.51
N GLY A 34 -48.32 -67.57 -85.66
CA GLY A 34 -49.74 -67.36 -85.31
C GLY A 34 -50.01 -66.86 -83.89
N SER A 35 -50.13 -65.55 -83.72
CA SER A 35 -50.66 -64.97 -82.48
C SER A 35 -52.20 -64.94 -82.47
N GLU A 36 -52.76 -65.16 -81.28
CA GLU A 36 -53.90 -64.43 -80.68
C GLU A 36 -55.19 -64.19 -81.51
N ALA A 37 -56.29 -64.75 -81.00
CA ALA A 37 -57.33 -63.92 -80.37
C ALA A 37 -58.14 -64.78 -79.38
N GLU A 38 -58.51 -64.23 -78.21
CA GLU A 38 -59.35 -64.94 -77.23
C GLU A 38 -60.85 -64.90 -77.59
N THR A 39 -61.54 -65.99 -77.28
CA THR A 39 -62.94 -65.96 -76.80
C THR A 39 -63.18 -67.21 -75.96
N THR A 40 -63.96 -67.10 -74.87
CA THR A 40 -64.01 -68.11 -73.80
C THR A 40 -65.39 -68.84 -73.79
N PRO A 41 -65.74 -69.74 -72.83
CA PRO A 41 -66.11 -71.12 -73.16
C PRO A 41 -67.61 -71.42 -72.90
N PRO A 42 -68.14 -72.67 -73.10
CA PRO A 42 -68.07 -73.69 -72.04
C PRO A 42 -68.20 -75.20 -72.44
N LEU A 43 -67.94 -76.06 -71.44
CA LEU A 43 -68.56 -77.38 -71.16
C LEU A 43 -68.44 -78.61 -72.11
N GLN A 44 -67.71 -79.60 -71.58
CA GLN A 44 -68.04 -81.04 -71.46
C GLN A 44 -69.32 -81.58 -72.17
N ASN A 45 -69.19 -82.65 -72.96
CA ASN A 45 -69.19 -84.02 -72.42
C ASN A 45 -68.80 -85.11 -73.45
N ALA A 46 -68.52 -86.34 -72.98
CA ALA A 46 -67.98 -87.44 -73.78
C ALA A 46 -69.03 -88.49 -74.23
N ARG A 47 -68.77 -89.19 -75.35
CA ARG A 47 -68.85 -90.68 -75.50
C ARG A 47 -68.61 -91.17 -76.94
N ALA A 48 -68.22 -92.46 -77.04
CA ALA A 48 -68.31 -93.37 -78.21
C ALA A 48 -67.47 -92.98 -79.45
N SER A 49 -66.56 -93.81 -79.97
CA SER A 49 -66.67 -95.19 -80.52
C SER A 49 -67.05 -95.23 -82.01
N VAL A 50 -66.14 -95.83 -82.80
CA VAL A 50 -66.33 -96.52 -84.10
C VAL A 50 -67.60 -96.20 -84.92
N ASP A 51 -67.45 -95.51 -86.05
CA ASP A 51 -67.24 -96.17 -87.37
C ASP A 51 -66.70 -95.16 -88.42
N LYS A 52 -66.53 -95.62 -89.66
CA LYS A 52 -65.83 -94.97 -90.78
C LYS A 52 -66.69 -94.00 -91.58
N SER A 53 -66.04 -92.98 -92.12
CA SER A 53 -66.13 -92.66 -93.55
C SER A 53 -64.76 -92.09 -93.99
N SER A 54 -64.23 -92.34 -95.18
CA SER A 54 -64.92 -92.58 -96.45
C SER A 54 -65.22 -94.05 -96.81
N LYS A 55 -66.45 -94.24 -97.29
CA LYS A 55 -66.92 -95.33 -98.17
C LYS A 55 -67.31 -94.63 -99.49
N LEU A 56 -66.97 -95.07 -100.71
CA LEU A 56 -66.37 -96.30 -101.25
C LEU A 56 -65.54 -95.95 -102.52
N PRO A 57 -64.72 -96.87 -103.08
CA PRO A 57 -65.22 -97.90 -104.02
C PRO A 57 -65.15 -99.31 -103.38
N ASN A 58 -66.15 -100.19 -103.40
CA ASN A 58 -67.27 -100.47 -104.31
C ASN A 58 -66.84 -100.79 -105.74
N ARG A 59 -66.93 -102.10 -106.05
CA ARG A 59 -67.25 -102.74 -107.34
C ARG A 59 -67.07 -101.85 -108.60
N ARG A 60 -66.32 -102.29 -109.60
CA ARG A 60 -66.51 -103.62 -110.21
C ARG A 60 -65.19 -104.33 -110.56
N SER A 61 -65.02 -105.55 -110.07
CA SER A 61 -64.39 -106.59 -110.90
C SER A 61 -65.31 -106.85 -112.10
N PRO A 62 -64.80 -107.03 -113.33
CA PRO A 62 -65.64 -107.20 -114.50
C PRO A 62 -66.32 -108.58 -114.52
N THR A 63 -67.64 -108.60 -114.37
CA THR A 63 -68.47 -109.52 -115.15
C THR A 63 -68.29 -109.10 -116.61
N SER A 64 -67.56 -109.81 -117.47
CA SER A 64 -67.62 -111.23 -117.81
C SER A 64 -68.89 -111.62 -118.58
N THR A 65 -69.18 -110.91 -119.67
CA THR A 65 -69.67 -111.60 -120.86
C THR A 65 -68.55 -112.53 -121.36
N LEU A 66 -68.79 -113.83 -121.16
CA LEU A 66 -68.18 -115.04 -121.73
C LEU A 66 -67.33 -114.85 -123.02
N PRO A 67 -66.25 -115.66 -123.22
CA PRO A 67 -66.35 -117.12 -123.20
C PRO A 67 -65.23 -117.90 -122.46
N GLU A 68 -65.11 -119.19 -122.77
CA GLU A 68 -64.57 -120.29 -121.96
C GLU A 68 -63.04 -120.42 -121.79
N LYS A 69 -62.66 -120.94 -120.61
CA LYS A 69 -61.60 -121.95 -120.32
C LYS A 69 -60.09 -121.61 -120.46
N ARG A 70 -59.32 -122.12 -119.46
CA ARG A 70 -57.84 -122.23 -119.31
C ARG A 70 -57.11 -120.89 -118.97
N GLY A 71 -56.09 -120.85 -118.12
CA GLY A 71 -55.60 -121.84 -117.14
C GLY A 71 -54.19 -121.55 -116.56
N ALA A 72 -54.06 -121.58 -115.22
CA ALA A 72 -52.83 -121.65 -114.38
C ALA A 72 -51.88 -120.42 -114.24
N ASN A 73 -51.95 -119.73 -113.09
CA ASN A 73 -50.82 -119.32 -112.20
C ASN A 73 -51.32 -118.40 -111.07
N LYS A 74 -50.90 -118.61 -109.79
CA LYS A 74 -51.33 -117.80 -108.62
C LYS A 74 -50.34 -117.71 -107.43
N GLY A 75 -49.13 -118.28 -107.49
CA GLY A 75 -48.26 -118.40 -106.31
C GLY A 75 -47.53 -117.12 -105.87
N SER A 76 -47.17 -116.24 -106.81
CA SER A 76 -46.25 -115.11 -106.58
C SER A 76 -46.86 -113.90 -105.87
N GLU A 77 -48.15 -113.65 -106.07
CA GLU A 77 -48.82 -112.38 -105.72
C GLU A 77 -48.89 -112.15 -104.20
N LEU A 78 -49.21 -113.19 -103.42
CA LEU A 78 -49.22 -113.13 -101.95
C LEU A 78 -47.83 -112.94 -101.34
N GLN A 79 -46.80 -113.52 -101.98
CA GLN A 79 -45.41 -113.41 -101.52
C GLN A 79 -44.87 -111.99 -101.71
N GLN A 80 -45.29 -111.30 -102.79
CA GLN A 80 -44.98 -109.90 -103.03
C GLN A 80 -45.68 -108.95 -102.04
N GLN A 81 -46.95 -109.21 -101.70
CA GLN A 81 -47.68 -108.42 -100.70
C GLN A 81 -47.10 -108.57 -99.28
N LEU A 82 -46.64 -109.78 -98.91
CA LEU A 82 -45.93 -110.00 -97.65
C LEU A 82 -44.61 -109.22 -97.58
N HIS A 83 -43.84 -109.22 -98.67
CA HIS A 83 -42.59 -108.45 -98.76
C HIS A 83 -42.85 -106.93 -98.62
N GLN A 84 -43.88 -106.40 -99.28
CA GLN A 84 -44.25 -104.98 -99.15
C GLN A 84 -44.61 -104.62 -97.71
N ALA A 85 -45.44 -105.44 -97.05
CA ALA A 85 -45.80 -105.22 -95.64
C ALA A 85 -44.59 -105.32 -94.69
N GLN A 86 -43.62 -106.19 -94.98
CA GLN A 86 -42.36 -106.29 -94.23
C GLN A 86 -41.45 -105.07 -94.45
N GLU A 87 -41.38 -104.55 -95.67
CA GLU A 87 -40.67 -103.30 -95.98
C GLU A 87 -41.30 -102.09 -95.31
N ASP A 88 -42.62 -101.95 -95.35
CA ASP A 88 -43.29 -100.76 -94.81
C ASP A 88 -43.29 -100.79 -93.27
N LEU A 89 -43.33 -101.98 -92.67
CA LEU A 89 -43.09 -102.18 -91.24
C LEU A 89 -41.62 -101.95 -90.84
N LYS A 90 -40.65 -102.18 -91.75
CA LYS A 90 -39.25 -101.77 -91.56
C LYS A 90 -39.12 -100.25 -91.61
N LYS A 91 -39.67 -99.58 -92.64
CA LYS A 91 -39.67 -98.11 -92.78
C LYS A 91 -40.35 -97.43 -91.59
N ALA A 92 -41.46 -97.98 -91.08
CA ALA A 92 -42.14 -97.48 -89.89
C ALA A 92 -41.29 -97.64 -88.61
N ARG A 93 -40.51 -98.72 -88.47
CA ARG A 93 -39.55 -98.89 -87.37
C ARG A 93 -38.36 -97.94 -87.48
N GLU A 94 -37.87 -97.69 -88.69
CA GLU A 94 -36.80 -96.72 -88.95
C GLU A 94 -37.27 -95.29 -88.65
N GLN A 95 -38.50 -94.93 -89.04
CA GLN A 95 -39.14 -93.66 -88.66
C GLN A 95 -39.40 -93.54 -87.16
N LEU A 96 -39.82 -94.63 -86.49
CA LEU A 96 -39.96 -94.65 -85.03
C LEU A 96 -38.61 -94.42 -84.34
N ALA A 97 -37.56 -95.12 -84.74
CA ALA A 97 -36.22 -94.95 -84.18
C ALA A 97 -35.64 -93.54 -84.41
N LEU A 98 -35.93 -92.92 -85.57
CA LEU A 98 -35.59 -91.52 -85.84
C LEU A 98 -36.38 -90.55 -84.95
N ALA A 99 -37.67 -90.80 -84.72
CA ALA A 99 -38.52 -89.98 -83.84
C ALA A 99 -38.13 -90.15 -82.35
N GLU A 100 -37.79 -91.36 -81.92
CA GLU A 100 -37.26 -91.65 -80.58
C GLU A 100 -35.88 -91.00 -80.37
N GLY A 101 -35.00 -91.05 -81.37
CA GLY A 101 -33.71 -90.36 -81.36
C GLY A 101 -33.85 -88.83 -81.34
N ALA A 102 -34.80 -88.27 -82.09
CA ALA A 102 -35.12 -86.83 -82.05
C ALA A 102 -35.71 -86.42 -80.69
N LYS A 103 -36.59 -87.24 -80.10
CA LYS A 103 -37.14 -87.04 -78.76
C LYS A 103 -36.06 -87.12 -77.68
N ALA A 104 -35.11 -88.04 -77.80
CA ALA A 104 -33.99 -88.15 -76.88
C ALA A 104 -33.13 -86.88 -76.90
N LYS A 105 -32.77 -86.37 -78.09
CA LYS A 105 -32.06 -85.10 -78.25
C LYS A 105 -32.83 -83.91 -77.67
N ALA A 106 -34.13 -83.78 -77.97
CA ALA A 106 -34.95 -82.70 -77.42
C ALA A 106 -35.09 -82.75 -75.89
N LEU A 107 -35.03 -83.94 -75.27
CA LEU A 107 -34.98 -84.09 -73.81
C LEU A 107 -33.59 -83.74 -73.24
N GLU A 108 -32.52 -84.10 -73.94
CA GLU A 108 -31.14 -83.75 -73.57
C GLU A 108 -30.90 -82.23 -73.67
N GLU A 109 -31.34 -81.60 -74.76
CA GLU A 109 -31.34 -80.14 -74.96
C GLU A 109 -32.18 -79.43 -73.88
N LEU A 110 -33.33 -79.99 -73.48
CA LEU A 110 -34.15 -79.47 -72.39
C LEU A 110 -33.47 -79.63 -71.01
N GLU A 111 -32.74 -80.71 -70.76
CA GLU A 111 -31.94 -80.85 -69.53
C GLU A 111 -30.73 -79.90 -69.52
N GLN A 112 -30.02 -79.76 -70.63
CA GLN A 112 -28.91 -78.80 -70.76
C GLN A 112 -29.40 -77.36 -70.55
N SER A 113 -30.55 -77.01 -71.14
CA SER A 113 -31.21 -75.72 -70.92
C SER A 113 -31.59 -75.49 -69.45
N LYS A 114 -32.20 -76.48 -68.78
CA LYS A 114 -32.53 -76.40 -67.35
C LYS A 114 -31.30 -76.20 -66.49
N ARG A 115 -30.26 -77.02 -66.65
CA ARG A 115 -29.00 -76.90 -65.90
C ARG A 115 -28.37 -75.52 -66.08
N ALA A 116 -28.40 -74.96 -67.30
CA ALA A 116 -27.93 -73.61 -67.56
C ALA A 116 -28.78 -72.54 -66.82
N THR A 117 -30.12 -72.67 -66.79
CA THR A 117 -30.98 -71.75 -66.02
C THR A 117 -30.81 -71.90 -64.50
N GLU A 118 -30.54 -73.10 -64.00
CA GLU A 118 -30.24 -73.38 -62.59
C GLU A 118 -28.88 -72.76 -62.20
N GLU A 119 -27.84 -72.93 -63.04
CA GLU A 119 -26.52 -72.32 -62.84
C GLU A 119 -26.58 -70.78 -62.86
N VAL A 120 -27.38 -70.19 -63.77
CA VAL A 120 -27.61 -68.74 -63.80
C VAL A 120 -28.36 -68.26 -62.56
N ASN A 121 -29.37 -69.00 -62.08
CA ASN A 121 -30.09 -68.67 -60.85
C ASN A 121 -29.20 -68.75 -59.60
N VAL A 122 -28.29 -69.74 -59.52
CA VAL A 122 -27.29 -69.82 -58.43
C VAL A 122 -26.36 -68.61 -58.48
N LYS A 123 -25.76 -68.29 -59.62
CA LYS A 123 -24.87 -67.12 -59.78
C LYS A 123 -25.58 -65.80 -59.49
N LEU A 124 -26.85 -65.66 -59.86
CA LEU A 124 -27.68 -64.50 -59.52
C LEU A 124 -27.93 -64.40 -58.00
N SER A 125 -28.20 -65.52 -57.33
CA SER A 125 -28.36 -65.57 -55.88
C SER A 125 -27.06 -65.20 -55.15
N GLU A 126 -25.93 -65.74 -55.60
CA GLU A 126 -24.60 -65.41 -55.07
C GLU A 126 -24.26 -63.92 -55.28
N ALA A 127 -24.54 -63.37 -56.46
CA ALA A 127 -24.34 -61.94 -56.76
C ALA A 127 -25.21 -61.03 -55.87
N VAL A 128 -26.49 -61.37 -55.65
CA VAL A 128 -27.38 -60.62 -54.74
C VAL A 128 -26.91 -60.70 -53.28
N VAL A 129 -26.38 -61.84 -52.84
CA VAL A 129 -25.81 -61.98 -51.49
C VAL A 129 -24.48 -61.22 -51.35
N ALA A 130 -23.64 -61.20 -52.40
CA ALA A 130 -22.44 -60.37 -52.44
C ALA A 130 -22.78 -58.87 -52.41
N GLN A 131 -23.78 -58.43 -53.18
CA GLN A 131 -24.28 -57.06 -53.18
C GLN A 131 -24.77 -56.63 -51.79
N LYS A 132 -25.53 -57.49 -51.09
CA LYS A 132 -25.97 -57.20 -49.72
C LYS A 132 -24.80 -57.02 -48.76
N ARG A 133 -23.81 -57.91 -48.78
CA ARG A 133 -22.61 -57.78 -47.94
C ARG A 133 -21.82 -56.51 -48.24
N ALA A 134 -21.69 -56.13 -49.52
CA ALA A 134 -21.03 -54.88 -49.90
C ALA A 134 -21.78 -53.63 -49.42
N LEU A 135 -23.12 -53.67 -49.40
CA LEU A 135 -23.94 -52.59 -48.82
C LEU A 135 -23.81 -52.55 -47.29
N GLU A 136 -23.93 -53.70 -46.61
CA GLU A 136 -23.73 -53.83 -45.16
C GLU A 136 -22.33 -53.35 -44.73
N GLN A 137 -21.29 -53.64 -45.52
CA GLN A 137 -19.94 -53.13 -45.32
C GLN A 137 -19.87 -51.61 -45.53
N SER A 138 -20.39 -51.08 -46.63
CA SER A 138 -20.40 -49.63 -46.91
C SER A 138 -21.18 -48.83 -45.86
N GLU A 139 -22.27 -49.36 -45.32
CA GLU A 139 -22.98 -48.75 -44.19
C GLU A 139 -22.13 -48.77 -42.91
N SER A 140 -21.48 -49.90 -42.60
CA SER A 140 -20.57 -49.97 -41.43
C SER A 140 -19.33 -49.07 -41.55
N GLU A 141 -18.84 -48.84 -42.77
CA GLU A 141 -17.72 -47.95 -43.05
C GLU A 141 -18.14 -46.47 -42.92
N LYS A 142 -19.36 -46.11 -43.32
CA LYS A 142 -19.95 -44.79 -43.05
C LYS A 142 -20.09 -44.53 -41.56
N PHE A 143 -20.67 -45.45 -40.80
CA PHE A 143 -20.75 -45.28 -39.34
C PHE A 143 -19.37 -45.11 -38.68
N ARG A 144 -18.32 -45.78 -39.19
CA ARG A 144 -16.95 -45.55 -38.73
C ARG A 144 -16.33 -44.22 -39.19
N ALA A 145 -16.72 -43.69 -40.34
CA ALA A 145 -16.34 -42.35 -40.77
C ALA A 145 -17.01 -41.30 -39.88
N ASP A 146 -18.32 -41.41 -39.65
CA ASP A 146 -19.11 -40.54 -38.77
C ASP A 146 -18.57 -40.56 -37.33
N GLU A 147 -18.21 -41.72 -36.78
CA GLU A 147 -17.56 -41.86 -35.46
C GLU A 147 -16.18 -41.18 -35.40
N LEU A 148 -15.39 -41.24 -36.47
CA LEU A 148 -14.07 -40.60 -36.54
C LEU A 148 -14.17 -39.07 -36.74
N GLU A 149 -15.13 -38.60 -37.54
CA GLU A 149 -15.47 -37.19 -37.68
C GLU A 149 -15.95 -36.61 -36.33
N GLN A 150 -16.90 -37.26 -35.67
CA GLN A 150 -17.36 -36.87 -34.34
C GLN A 150 -16.21 -36.88 -33.31
N ALA A 151 -15.34 -37.89 -33.32
CA ALA A 151 -14.19 -37.97 -32.42
C ALA A 151 -13.16 -36.86 -32.68
N THR A 152 -12.94 -36.46 -33.94
CA THR A 152 -12.02 -35.37 -34.30
C THR A 152 -12.61 -33.99 -34.00
N ILE A 153 -13.92 -33.80 -34.21
CA ILE A 153 -14.66 -32.60 -33.78
C ILE A 153 -14.63 -32.46 -32.25
N GLU A 154 -14.82 -33.55 -31.51
CA GLU A 154 -14.68 -33.51 -30.05
C GLU A 154 -13.24 -33.26 -29.58
N ALA A 155 -12.25 -33.75 -30.32
CA ALA A 155 -10.84 -33.50 -30.02
C ALA A 155 -10.40 -32.06 -30.33
N SER A 156 -10.94 -31.42 -31.38
CA SER A 156 -10.74 -29.99 -31.61
C SER A 156 -11.45 -29.17 -30.54
N GLN A 157 -12.74 -29.38 -30.29
CA GLN A 157 -13.48 -28.63 -29.26
C GLN A 157 -12.82 -28.71 -27.87
N LYS A 158 -12.26 -29.86 -27.48
CA LYS A 158 -11.51 -30.01 -26.21
C LYS A 158 -10.18 -29.25 -26.21
N ARG A 159 -9.49 -29.17 -27.36
CA ARG A 159 -8.27 -28.35 -27.52
C ARG A 159 -8.61 -26.86 -27.47
N ASP A 160 -9.66 -26.45 -28.17
CA ASP A 160 -10.11 -25.05 -28.25
C ASP A 160 -10.59 -24.56 -26.88
N GLN A 161 -11.28 -25.39 -26.10
CA GLN A 161 -11.65 -25.11 -24.71
C GLN A 161 -10.44 -25.01 -23.78
N ALA A 162 -9.41 -25.85 -23.97
CA ALA A 162 -8.17 -25.74 -23.22
C ALA A 162 -7.43 -24.43 -23.54
N TRP A 163 -7.30 -24.10 -24.83
CA TRP A 163 -6.71 -22.85 -25.30
C TRP A 163 -7.48 -21.61 -24.82
N GLN A 164 -8.81 -21.65 -24.79
CA GLN A 164 -9.63 -20.59 -24.19
C GLN A 164 -9.38 -20.46 -22.69
N SER A 165 -9.34 -21.57 -21.94
CA SER A 165 -9.05 -21.54 -20.51
C SER A 165 -7.63 -21.06 -20.18
N GLU A 166 -6.66 -21.34 -21.05
CA GLU A 166 -5.26 -20.91 -20.91
C GLU A 166 -5.10 -19.44 -21.29
N LEU A 167 -5.76 -18.98 -22.36
CA LEU A 167 -5.86 -17.57 -22.73
C LEU A 167 -6.52 -16.73 -21.62
N GLU A 168 -7.63 -17.20 -21.03
CA GLU A 168 -8.23 -16.52 -19.89
C GLU A 168 -7.31 -16.53 -18.65
N ALA A 169 -6.52 -17.58 -18.43
CA ALA A 169 -5.56 -17.64 -17.33
C ALA A 169 -4.42 -16.62 -17.52
N VAL A 170 -3.87 -16.51 -18.73
CA VAL A 170 -2.86 -15.51 -19.10
C VAL A 170 -3.44 -14.09 -18.99
N GLN A 171 -4.67 -13.86 -19.44
CA GLN A 171 -5.35 -12.56 -19.28
C GLN A 171 -5.57 -12.18 -17.81
N ARG A 172 -5.96 -13.14 -16.95
CA ARG A 172 -6.09 -12.91 -15.50
C ARG A 172 -4.74 -12.62 -14.86
N GLN A 173 -3.68 -13.34 -15.24
CA GLN A 173 -2.33 -13.11 -14.72
C GLN A 173 -1.82 -11.73 -15.15
N HIS A 174 -1.92 -11.38 -16.43
CA HIS A 174 -1.57 -10.05 -16.95
C HIS A 174 -2.33 -8.93 -16.23
N ALA A 175 -3.63 -9.10 -15.93
CA ALA A 175 -4.40 -8.11 -15.17
C ALA A 175 -3.90 -7.95 -13.71
N LEU A 176 -3.44 -9.03 -13.07
CA LEU A 176 -2.80 -8.96 -11.75
C LEU A 176 -1.43 -8.29 -11.80
N ASP A 177 -0.62 -8.60 -12.82
CA ASP A 177 0.73 -8.04 -13.00
C ASP A 177 0.66 -6.54 -13.34
N VAL A 178 -0.29 -6.11 -14.18
CA VAL A 178 -0.57 -4.70 -14.44
C VAL A 178 -1.05 -3.98 -13.17
N ALA A 179 -1.92 -4.60 -12.36
CA ALA A 179 -2.34 -4.02 -11.08
C ALA A 179 -1.17 -3.87 -10.10
N ALA A 180 -0.26 -4.86 -10.05
CA ALA A 180 0.95 -4.78 -9.25
C ALA A 180 1.90 -3.66 -9.74
N LEU A 181 2.13 -3.57 -11.05
CA LEU A 181 2.94 -2.51 -11.67
C LEU A 181 2.38 -1.10 -11.41
N LEU A 182 1.05 -0.93 -11.47
CA LEU A 182 0.39 0.32 -11.11
C LEU A 182 0.60 0.66 -9.62
N SER A 183 0.48 -0.32 -8.72
CA SER A 183 0.75 -0.12 -7.28
C SER A 183 2.20 0.30 -7.02
N THR A 184 3.18 -0.41 -7.60
CA THR A 184 4.60 -0.06 -7.44
C THR A 184 4.96 1.28 -8.11
N THR A 185 4.26 1.67 -9.17
CA THR A 185 4.43 2.99 -9.82
C THR A 185 3.88 4.11 -8.93
N GLN A 186 2.74 3.91 -8.26
CA GLN A 186 2.21 4.86 -7.29
C GLN A 186 3.10 4.97 -6.05
N GLU A 187 3.66 3.86 -5.56
CA GLU A 187 4.65 3.87 -4.47
C GLU A 187 5.93 4.61 -4.88
N LEU A 188 6.44 4.39 -6.09
CA LEU A 188 7.59 5.11 -6.64
C LEU A 188 7.32 6.62 -6.80
N GLN A 189 6.08 7.01 -7.14
CA GLN A 189 5.69 8.43 -7.18
C GLN A 189 5.67 9.05 -5.78
N ARG A 190 5.12 8.37 -4.77
CA ARG A 190 5.17 8.83 -3.36
C ARG A 190 6.62 9.00 -2.88
N VAL A 191 7.46 7.99 -3.09
CA VAL A 191 8.88 8.05 -2.70
C VAL A 191 9.63 9.17 -3.42
N LYS A 192 9.27 9.51 -4.67
CA LYS A 192 9.81 10.71 -5.36
C LYS A 192 9.35 12.02 -4.71
N GLN A 193 8.09 12.11 -4.30
CA GLN A 193 7.54 13.31 -3.65
C GLN A 193 8.15 13.50 -2.25
N ASP A 194 8.24 12.43 -1.45
CA ASP A 194 8.92 12.39 -0.16
C ASP A 194 10.41 12.80 -0.29
N LEU A 195 11.08 12.33 -1.35
CA LEU A 195 12.47 12.72 -1.64
C LEU A 195 12.61 14.20 -2.01
N SER A 196 11.65 14.79 -2.74
CA SER A 196 11.66 16.23 -3.04
C SER A 196 11.54 17.05 -1.75
N ILE A 197 10.55 16.73 -0.91
CA ILE A 197 10.33 17.37 0.40
C ILE A 197 11.57 17.21 1.31
N ALA A 198 12.22 16.04 1.29
CA ALA A 198 13.47 15.81 2.02
C ALA A 198 14.65 16.65 1.49
N VAL A 199 14.75 16.85 0.17
CA VAL A 199 15.78 17.71 -0.46
C VAL A 199 15.51 19.19 -0.17
N GLU A 200 14.26 19.63 -0.24
CA GLU A 200 13.83 21.01 0.04
C GLU A 200 14.01 21.39 1.52
N SER A 201 13.64 20.51 2.45
CA SER A 201 13.91 20.69 3.88
C SER A 201 15.41 20.69 4.20
N LYS A 202 16.20 19.84 3.53
CA LYS A 202 17.66 19.84 3.64
C LYS A 202 18.27 21.14 3.11
N ALA A 203 17.82 21.65 1.97
CA ALA A 203 18.29 22.92 1.42
C ALA A 203 17.99 24.10 2.36
N SER A 204 16.77 24.13 2.92
CA SER A 204 16.38 25.12 3.93
C SER A 204 17.22 25.05 5.20
N ALA A 205 17.46 23.85 5.74
CA ALA A 205 18.29 23.65 6.93
C ALA A 205 19.77 24.00 6.68
N LEU A 206 20.28 23.72 5.47
CA LEU A 206 21.64 24.07 5.07
C LEU A 206 21.80 25.60 4.95
N LYS A 207 20.83 26.30 4.35
CA LYS A 207 20.80 27.77 4.33
C LYS A 207 20.80 28.37 5.73
N VAL A 208 19.98 27.85 6.66
CA VAL A 208 19.96 28.32 8.07
C VAL A 208 21.33 28.11 8.75
N ALA A 209 22.05 27.03 8.42
CA ALA A 209 23.41 26.81 8.92
C ALA A 209 24.44 27.75 8.27
N GLU A 210 24.29 28.12 6.99
CA GLU A 210 25.13 29.12 6.31
C GLU A 210 24.88 30.53 6.84
N ASP A 211 23.63 30.94 7.02
CA ASP A 211 23.24 32.22 7.63
C ASP A 211 23.83 32.33 9.05
N ALA A 212 23.67 31.30 9.89
CA ALA A 212 24.23 31.26 11.25
C ALA A 212 25.77 31.23 11.28
N ALA A 213 26.43 30.60 10.29
CA ALA A 213 27.88 30.63 10.16
C ALA A 213 28.40 32.01 9.74
N SER A 214 27.66 32.72 8.88
CA SER A 214 27.95 34.11 8.49
C SER A 214 27.84 35.07 9.68
N ASP A 215 26.78 34.93 10.49
CA ASP A 215 26.63 35.69 11.75
C ASP A 215 27.75 35.37 12.76
N ALA A 216 28.16 34.11 12.87
CA ALA A 216 29.29 33.72 13.71
C ALA A 216 30.62 34.34 13.22
N GLU A 217 30.87 34.37 11.91
CA GLU A 217 32.05 35.00 11.33
C GLU A 217 32.04 36.53 11.50
N ALA A 218 30.88 37.17 11.36
CA ALA A 218 30.69 38.61 11.62
C ALA A 218 30.95 38.96 13.09
N ASN A 219 30.44 38.15 14.03
CA ASN A 219 30.72 38.31 15.45
C ASN A 219 32.21 38.07 15.78
N ALA A 220 32.85 37.07 15.17
CA ALA A 220 34.28 36.81 15.34
C ALA A 220 35.15 37.99 14.87
N LYS A 221 34.84 38.58 13.71
CA LYS A 221 35.48 39.82 13.21
C LYS A 221 35.30 40.97 14.19
N ARG A 222 34.07 41.16 14.71
CA ARG A 222 33.76 42.21 15.68
C ARG A 222 34.49 42.04 17.02
N VAL A 223 34.71 40.80 17.47
CA VAL A 223 35.56 40.51 18.64
C VAL A 223 37.03 40.84 18.35
N GLN A 224 37.54 40.59 17.14
CA GLN A 224 38.90 41.00 16.74
C GLN A 224 39.05 42.53 16.67
N GLU A 225 38.06 43.25 16.12
CA GLU A 225 38.00 44.72 16.12
C GLU A 225 38.10 45.27 17.56
N LEU A 226 37.21 44.83 18.45
CA LEU A 226 37.18 45.25 19.86
C LEU A 226 38.46 44.86 20.62
N SER A 227 39.10 43.73 20.27
CA SER A 227 40.38 43.33 20.86
C SER A 227 41.53 44.25 20.42
N ALA A 228 41.52 44.71 19.18
CA ALA A 228 42.50 45.69 18.68
C ALA A 228 42.25 47.09 19.29
N GLU A 229 40.98 47.51 19.43
CA GLU A 229 40.62 48.73 20.16
C GLU A 229 41.10 48.67 21.63
N LEU A 230 40.89 47.55 22.32
CA LEU A 230 41.38 47.36 23.69
C LEU A 230 42.90 47.42 23.80
N GLU A 231 43.64 46.81 22.86
CA GLU A 231 45.10 46.86 22.89
C GLU A 231 45.63 48.27 22.58
N THR A 232 45.03 49.02 21.65
CA THR A 232 45.40 50.44 21.41
C THR A 232 45.02 51.35 22.59
N LEU A 233 43.91 51.09 23.28
CA LEU A 233 43.56 51.79 24.53
C LEU A 233 44.57 51.48 25.63
N LYS A 234 45.03 50.22 25.74
CA LYS A 234 46.07 49.77 26.67
C LYS A 234 47.43 50.39 26.36
N GLU A 235 47.86 50.43 25.09
CA GLU A 235 49.04 51.18 24.66
C GLU A 235 48.93 52.68 24.99
N SER A 236 47.74 53.29 24.83
CA SER A 236 47.51 54.69 25.21
C SER A 236 47.57 54.91 26.74
N LEU A 237 47.15 53.91 27.52
CA LEU A 237 47.20 53.93 28.98
C LEU A 237 48.64 53.74 29.49
N ASP A 238 49.41 52.85 28.87
CA ASP A 238 50.83 52.66 29.16
C ASP A 238 51.66 53.89 28.74
N ALA A 239 51.29 54.56 27.65
CA ALA A 239 51.84 55.87 27.29
C ALA A 239 51.46 56.97 28.32
N ALA A 240 50.25 56.94 28.88
CA ALA A 240 49.85 57.84 29.96
C ALA A 240 50.58 57.54 31.28
N TYR A 241 50.89 56.27 31.57
CA TYR A 241 51.77 55.89 32.70
C TYR A 241 53.22 56.33 32.47
N ALA A 242 53.76 56.17 31.25
CA ALA A 242 55.09 56.67 30.89
C ALA A 242 55.18 58.21 31.01
N SER A 243 54.11 58.93 30.64
CA SER A 243 53.99 60.38 30.82
C SER A 243 53.93 60.84 32.29
N LYS A 244 53.80 59.93 33.26
CA LYS A 244 53.63 60.23 34.69
C LYS A 244 54.92 60.10 35.51
N MET A 245 56.04 59.76 34.88
CA MET A 245 57.32 59.44 35.52
C MET A 245 58.28 60.64 35.70
N SER A 246 57.77 61.88 35.77
CA SER A 246 58.62 63.09 35.69
C SER A 246 58.29 64.24 36.65
N GLU A 247 57.51 64.04 37.72
CA GLU A 247 57.19 65.13 38.67
C GLU A 247 57.39 64.78 40.16
N GLU A 248 58.58 65.20 40.63
CA GLU A 248 58.98 65.72 41.95
C GLU A 248 59.01 64.86 43.25
N ASP A 249 60.05 65.16 44.03
CA ASP A 249 60.49 64.51 45.25
C ASP A 249 59.79 64.96 46.54
N GLN A 250 59.67 64.02 47.47
CA GLN A 250 59.67 64.18 48.93
C GLN A 250 59.62 65.60 49.56
N LYS A 251 58.51 65.92 50.26
CA LYS A 251 58.47 65.94 51.76
C LYS A 251 57.14 66.36 52.38
N SER A 252 56.74 65.63 53.44
CA SER A 252 55.88 66.04 54.57
C SER A 252 54.43 66.53 54.32
N ALA A 253 53.40 66.14 55.09
CA ALA A 253 53.35 65.11 56.14
C ALA A 253 51.93 64.51 56.38
N SER A 254 51.89 63.18 56.29
CA SER A 254 51.31 62.27 57.29
C SER A 254 49.80 62.07 57.51
N ASN A 255 48.88 62.98 57.18
CA ASN A 255 47.44 62.77 57.50
C ASN A 255 46.50 62.42 56.32
N ALA A 256 46.93 62.58 55.07
CA ALA A 256 46.10 62.22 53.89
C ALA A 256 46.29 60.76 53.41
N LYS A 257 47.29 60.05 53.94
CA LYS A 257 47.81 58.82 53.31
C LYS A 257 46.86 57.62 53.40
N LEU A 258 46.20 57.43 54.55
CA LEU A 258 45.26 56.31 54.77
C LEU A 258 44.00 56.39 53.90
N GLU A 259 43.59 57.59 53.48
CA GLU A 259 42.42 57.76 52.61
C GLU A 259 42.74 57.54 51.13
N ALA A 260 43.99 57.80 50.72
CA ALA A 260 44.47 57.52 49.36
C ALA A 260 44.68 56.02 49.14
N GLU A 261 45.43 55.35 50.04
CA GLU A 261 45.69 53.90 49.94
C GLU A 261 44.39 53.09 50.06
N ALA A 262 43.40 53.55 50.83
CA ALA A 262 42.06 52.94 50.87
C ALA A 262 41.28 53.09 49.55
N LYS A 263 41.40 54.23 48.85
CA LYS A 263 40.72 54.45 47.55
C LYS A 263 41.42 53.74 46.40
N GLU A 264 42.74 53.60 46.44
CA GLU A 264 43.51 52.79 45.49
C GLU A 264 43.23 51.29 45.69
N ALA A 265 43.23 50.80 46.93
CA ALA A 265 42.80 49.44 47.24
C ALA A 265 41.33 49.17 46.85
N ALA A 266 40.42 50.12 47.09
CA ALA A 266 39.01 49.97 46.70
C ALA A 266 38.81 49.98 45.18
N THR A 267 39.58 50.76 44.42
CA THR A 267 39.48 50.78 42.94
C THR A 267 40.17 49.59 42.29
N LEU A 268 41.27 49.06 42.87
CA LEU A 268 41.84 47.77 42.48
C LEU A 268 40.88 46.62 42.81
N ALA A 269 40.26 46.61 43.98
CA ALA A 269 39.24 45.62 44.34
C ALA A 269 38.00 45.71 43.45
N ALA A 270 37.54 46.92 43.08
CA ALA A 270 36.44 47.10 42.14
C ALA A 270 36.78 46.54 40.74
N LYS A 271 37.98 46.85 40.22
CA LYS A 271 38.45 46.29 38.94
C LYS A 271 38.57 44.76 38.99
N ALA A 272 39.22 44.20 39.99
CA ALA A 272 39.37 42.75 40.14
C ALA A 272 38.00 42.04 40.31
N ASN A 273 37.04 42.67 41.01
CA ASN A 273 35.70 42.12 41.13
C ASN A 273 34.93 42.21 39.79
N GLN A 274 35.10 43.29 39.02
CA GLN A 274 34.54 43.42 37.67
C GLN A 274 35.13 42.37 36.70
N GLU A 275 36.43 42.11 36.79
CA GLU A 275 37.17 41.09 36.04
C GLU A 275 36.70 39.67 36.43
N VAL A 276 36.48 39.41 37.73
CA VAL A 276 35.85 38.18 38.23
C VAL A 276 34.41 38.01 37.72
N GLN A 277 33.64 39.09 37.53
CA GLN A 277 32.29 39.00 36.94
C GLN A 277 32.33 38.73 35.43
N LEU A 278 33.33 39.25 34.70
CA LEU A 278 33.56 38.91 33.30
C LEU A 278 33.96 37.44 33.15
N LEU A 279 34.93 36.96 33.93
CA LEU A 279 35.35 35.55 33.94
C LEU A 279 34.21 34.60 34.35
N LYS A 280 33.30 35.01 35.25
CA LYS A 280 32.08 34.26 35.57
C LYS A 280 31.11 34.18 34.39
N LYS A 281 30.92 35.27 33.65
CA LYS A 281 30.09 35.30 32.44
C LYS A 281 30.68 34.43 31.34
N GLU A 282 32.00 34.47 31.15
CA GLU A 282 32.70 33.61 30.19
C GLU A 282 32.63 32.13 30.60
N LEU A 283 32.75 31.81 31.89
CA LEU A 283 32.55 30.46 32.42
C LEU A 283 31.11 29.96 32.24
N ALA A 284 30.10 30.83 32.38
CA ALA A 284 28.71 30.48 32.09
C ALA A 284 28.51 30.19 30.59
N ASN A 285 28.99 31.08 29.71
CA ASN A 285 28.97 30.86 28.26
C ASN A 285 29.69 29.55 27.86
N ALA A 286 30.80 29.22 28.52
CA ALA A 286 31.54 27.98 28.27
C ALA A 286 30.75 26.72 28.66
N LYS A 287 30.02 26.75 29.80
CA LYS A 287 29.10 25.67 30.22
C LYS A 287 27.93 25.51 29.24
N ASP A 288 27.35 26.62 28.76
CA ASP A 288 26.29 26.58 27.75
C ASP A 288 26.78 25.92 26.45
N LEU A 289 27.98 26.30 25.97
CA LEU A 289 28.61 25.69 24.80
C LEU A 289 28.97 24.21 25.01
N GLU A 290 29.41 23.82 26.21
CA GLU A 290 29.63 22.41 26.56
C GLU A 290 28.31 21.62 26.50
N SER A 291 27.20 22.18 27.02
CA SER A 291 25.88 21.55 26.96
C SER A 291 25.38 21.40 25.51
N GLN A 292 25.67 22.38 24.64
CA GLN A 292 25.33 22.33 23.22
C GLN A 292 26.19 21.30 22.48
N LEU A 293 27.47 21.15 22.84
CA LEU A 293 28.34 20.09 22.30
C LEU A 293 27.85 18.68 22.69
N TYR A 294 27.39 18.48 23.93
CA TYR A 294 26.77 17.21 24.34
C TYR A 294 25.49 16.90 23.54
N GLN A 295 24.63 17.90 23.33
CA GLN A 295 23.43 17.74 22.50
C GLN A 295 23.77 17.43 21.03
N ALA A 296 24.75 18.14 20.45
CA ALA A 296 25.23 17.89 19.10
C ALA A 296 25.85 16.49 18.95
N HIS A 297 26.59 16.02 19.96
CA HIS A 297 27.16 14.66 19.98
C HIS A 297 26.06 13.58 20.06
N ALA A 298 25.01 13.79 20.86
CA ALA A 298 23.87 12.88 20.93
C ALA A 298 23.09 12.81 19.60
N LEU A 299 22.95 13.96 18.90
CA LEU A 299 22.36 14.00 17.56
C LEU A 299 23.24 13.32 16.50
N LEU A 300 24.56 13.48 16.57
CA LEU A 300 25.52 12.77 15.71
C LEU A 300 25.50 11.25 15.93
N GLU A 301 25.42 10.80 17.18
CA GLU A 301 25.32 9.37 17.51
C GLU A 301 24.00 8.80 16.97
N LYS A 302 22.88 9.51 17.16
CA LYS A 302 21.59 9.14 16.57
C LYS A 302 21.67 9.04 15.04
N LEU A 303 22.18 10.08 14.37
CA LEU A 303 22.37 10.09 12.91
C LEU A 303 23.28 8.94 12.43
N SER A 304 24.28 8.55 13.21
CA SER A 304 25.12 7.38 12.94
C SER A 304 24.31 6.07 13.00
N THR A 305 23.46 5.91 14.02
CA THR A 305 22.55 4.73 14.12
C THR A 305 21.51 4.70 13.01
N ASP A 306 20.91 5.85 12.66
CA ASP A 306 19.95 5.96 11.56
C ASP A 306 20.60 5.67 10.20
N LEU A 307 21.84 6.12 9.99
CA LEU A 307 22.65 5.77 8.80
C LEU A 307 22.98 4.27 8.73
N GLN A 308 23.23 3.60 9.86
CA GLN A 308 23.43 2.15 9.86
C GLN A 308 22.13 1.39 9.60
N ASN A 309 21.01 1.80 10.21
CA ASN A 309 19.68 1.26 9.93
C ASN A 309 19.31 1.41 8.43
N ALA A 310 19.68 2.54 7.82
CA ALA A 310 19.51 2.79 6.40
C ALA A 310 20.32 1.81 5.54
N LYS A 311 21.63 1.64 5.80
CA LYS A 311 22.49 0.65 5.11
C LYS A 311 22.00 -0.78 5.26
N ASP A 312 21.52 -1.15 6.45
CA ASP A 312 20.95 -2.47 6.69
C ASP A 312 19.64 -2.64 5.92
N SER A 313 18.87 -1.57 5.68
CA SER A 313 17.68 -1.59 4.81
C SER A 313 18.03 -1.67 3.32
N GLU A 314 19.05 -0.94 2.88
CA GLU A 314 19.61 -0.98 1.52
C GLU A 314 20.11 -2.38 1.17
N SER A 315 20.89 -3.01 2.04
CA SER A 315 21.38 -4.38 1.87
C SER A 315 20.24 -5.41 1.76
N ARG A 316 19.14 -5.23 2.52
CA ARG A 316 17.93 -6.05 2.40
C ARG A 316 17.19 -5.82 1.08
N ALA A 317 17.09 -4.57 0.62
CA ALA A 317 16.50 -4.24 -0.68
C ALA A 317 17.30 -4.85 -1.85
N VAL A 318 18.63 -4.76 -1.81
CA VAL A 318 19.51 -5.38 -2.83
C VAL A 318 19.32 -6.90 -2.87
N MET A 319 19.28 -7.59 -1.74
CA MET A 319 19.02 -9.04 -1.72
C MET A 319 17.64 -9.41 -2.31
N LEU A 320 16.60 -8.58 -2.10
CA LEU A 320 15.28 -8.81 -2.69
C LEU A 320 15.27 -8.56 -4.20
N VAL A 321 16.03 -7.57 -4.68
CA VAL A 321 16.25 -7.32 -6.12
C VAL A 321 17.02 -8.48 -6.76
N ASP A 322 18.06 -9.01 -6.12
CA ASP A 322 18.79 -10.19 -6.59
C ASP A 322 17.88 -11.44 -6.63
N GLU A 323 17.01 -11.64 -5.63
CA GLU A 323 16.04 -12.74 -5.64
C GLU A 323 14.99 -12.58 -6.75
N ALA A 324 14.56 -11.34 -7.02
CA ALA A 324 13.64 -11.02 -8.13
C ALA A 324 14.30 -11.24 -9.50
N ASN A 325 15.53 -10.76 -9.70
CA ASN A 325 16.32 -10.98 -10.92
C ASN A 325 16.52 -12.48 -11.17
N MET A 326 16.84 -13.26 -10.13
CA MET A 326 16.96 -14.72 -10.21
C MET A 326 15.63 -15.42 -10.53
N LYS A 327 14.47 -14.84 -10.19
CA LYS A 327 13.16 -15.37 -10.60
C LYS A 327 12.85 -15.01 -12.06
N LEU A 328 13.16 -13.78 -12.48
CA LEU A 328 13.02 -13.32 -13.86
C LEU A 328 13.85 -14.19 -14.82
N GLU A 329 15.14 -14.41 -14.53
CA GLU A 329 16.04 -15.24 -15.36
C GLU A 329 15.59 -16.72 -15.46
N ARG A 330 14.77 -17.20 -14.53
CA ARG A 330 14.12 -18.53 -14.63
C ARG A 330 12.88 -18.49 -15.51
N ALA A 331 12.01 -17.50 -15.33
CA ALA A 331 10.82 -17.30 -16.14
C ALA A 331 11.18 -17.06 -17.62
N GLU A 332 12.19 -16.25 -17.92
CA GLU A 332 12.73 -16.05 -19.28
C GLU A 332 13.18 -17.36 -19.91
N LYS A 333 13.90 -18.21 -19.17
CA LYS A 333 14.32 -19.54 -19.63
C LYS A 333 13.16 -20.54 -19.75
N GLU A 334 12.03 -20.30 -19.12
CA GLU A 334 10.81 -21.11 -19.27
C GLU A 334 10.00 -20.65 -20.49
N VAL A 335 9.87 -19.34 -20.72
CA VAL A 335 9.29 -18.75 -21.94
C VAL A 335 10.06 -19.17 -23.19
N GLU A 336 11.40 -19.13 -23.17
CA GLU A 336 12.19 -19.49 -24.35
C GLU A 336 12.11 -21.00 -24.65
N ARG A 337 11.97 -21.85 -23.63
CA ARG A 337 11.66 -23.29 -23.83
C ARG A 337 10.25 -23.52 -24.37
N ALA A 338 9.29 -22.69 -23.97
CA ALA A 338 7.93 -22.75 -24.53
C ALA A 338 7.93 -22.38 -26.02
N ARG A 339 8.62 -21.30 -26.40
CA ARG A 339 8.85 -20.92 -27.82
C ARG A 339 9.59 -22.00 -28.61
N GLU A 340 10.64 -22.60 -28.03
CA GLU A 340 11.33 -23.73 -28.64
C GLU A 340 10.40 -24.93 -28.89
N ALA A 341 9.40 -25.16 -28.04
CA ALA A 341 8.41 -26.23 -28.19
C ALA A 341 7.30 -25.86 -29.20
N GLU A 342 6.85 -24.60 -29.18
CA GLU A 342 5.91 -24.01 -30.14
C GLU A 342 6.46 -24.08 -31.57
N ASN A 343 7.70 -23.64 -31.78
CA ASN A 343 8.38 -23.71 -33.08
C ASN A 343 8.47 -25.16 -33.60
N LYS A 344 8.82 -26.12 -32.74
CA LYS A 344 8.89 -27.55 -33.12
C LYS A 344 7.50 -28.14 -33.42
N ALA A 345 6.45 -27.67 -32.72
CA ALA A 345 5.08 -28.04 -33.03
C ALA A 345 4.61 -27.42 -34.36
N PHE A 346 5.01 -26.19 -34.67
CA PHE A 346 4.74 -25.53 -35.94
C PHE A 346 5.47 -26.21 -37.11
N GLU A 347 6.76 -26.55 -36.96
CA GLU A 347 7.51 -27.37 -37.94
C GLU A 347 6.81 -28.71 -38.20
N SER A 348 6.34 -29.39 -37.15
CA SER A 348 5.58 -30.64 -37.29
C SER A 348 4.21 -30.45 -37.93
N LEU A 349 3.55 -29.31 -37.74
CA LEU A 349 2.27 -28.98 -38.38
C LEU A 349 2.47 -28.69 -39.87
N MET A 350 3.52 -27.96 -40.24
CA MET A 350 3.89 -27.68 -41.63
C MET A 350 4.21 -28.97 -42.37
N ALA A 351 4.99 -29.88 -41.76
CA ALA A 351 5.28 -31.20 -42.34
C ALA A 351 4.00 -32.03 -42.58
N ALA A 352 3.10 -32.10 -41.60
CA ALA A 352 1.81 -32.79 -41.75
C ALA A 352 0.90 -32.14 -42.81
N THR A 353 0.98 -30.82 -42.98
CA THR A 353 0.28 -30.10 -44.05
C THR A 353 0.83 -30.48 -45.42
N THR A 354 2.16 -30.54 -45.58
CA THR A 354 2.78 -30.97 -46.85
C THR A 354 2.47 -32.43 -47.19
N GLU A 355 2.46 -33.35 -46.20
CA GLU A 355 2.05 -34.74 -46.43
C GLU A 355 0.57 -34.86 -46.87
N LEU A 356 -0.30 -33.99 -46.35
CA LEU A 356 -1.71 -33.91 -46.77
C LEU A 356 -1.86 -33.36 -48.19
N GLU A 357 -1.08 -32.34 -48.56
CA GLU A 357 -1.05 -31.78 -49.92
C GLU A 357 -0.58 -32.84 -50.94
N GLU A 358 0.48 -33.59 -50.63
CA GLU A 358 0.96 -34.70 -51.47
C GLU A 358 -0.09 -35.83 -51.58
N ALA A 359 -0.79 -36.15 -50.49
CA ALA A 359 -1.88 -37.13 -50.50
C ALA A 359 -3.07 -36.68 -51.36
N ASN A 360 -3.42 -35.39 -51.33
CA ASN A 360 -4.47 -34.80 -52.18
C ASN A 360 -4.09 -34.87 -53.67
N VAL A 361 -2.85 -34.53 -54.04
CA VAL A 361 -2.35 -34.64 -55.42
C VAL A 361 -2.36 -36.10 -55.89
N ALA A 362 -2.01 -37.06 -55.03
CA ALA A 362 -2.12 -38.49 -55.34
C ALA A 362 -3.58 -38.94 -55.52
N LEU A 363 -4.52 -38.39 -54.75
CA LEU A 363 -5.96 -38.67 -54.85
C LEU A 363 -6.55 -38.11 -56.16
N GLU A 364 -6.25 -36.86 -56.52
CA GLU A 364 -6.69 -36.27 -57.79
C GLU A 364 -6.19 -37.08 -59.00
N LYS A 365 -4.92 -37.52 -58.96
CA LYS A 365 -4.38 -38.39 -59.99
C LYS A 365 -5.12 -39.73 -60.08
N ALA A 366 -5.39 -40.38 -58.94
CA ALA A 366 -6.14 -41.64 -58.91
C ALA A 366 -7.58 -41.48 -59.44
N ASN A 367 -8.21 -40.33 -59.19
CA ASN A 367 -9.52 -39.98 -59.75
C ASN A 367 -9.46 -39.76 -61.27
N ALA A 368 -8.42 -39.10 -61.79
CA ALA A 368 -8.20 -38.94 -63.23
C ALA A 368 -7.94 -40.28 -63.93
N ASP A 369 -7.08 -41.13 -63.35
CA ASP A 369 -6.84 -42.50 -63.84
C ASP A 369 -8.15 -43.30 -63.86
N SER A 370 -8.98 -43.20 -62.81
CA SER A 370 -10.31 -43.83 -62.74
C SER A 370 -11.28 -43.32 -63.81
N ALA A 371 -11.28 -42.02 -64.12
CA ALA A 371 -12.10 -41.44 -65.18
C ALA A 371 -11.71 -41.98 -66.56
N THR A 372 -10.41 -42.04 -66.90
CA THR A 372 -9.96 -42.59 -68.19
C THR A 372 -10.28 -44.09 -68.33
N LEU A 373 -10.23 -44.85 -67.24
CA LEU A 373 -10.68 -46.24 -67.21
C LEU A 373 -12.20 -46.37 -67.45
N SER A 374 -13.01 -45.43 -66.97
CA SER A 374 -14.45 -45.38 -67.26
C SER A 374 -14.71 -45.10 -68.75
N GLU A 375 -14.01 -44.14 -69.35
CA GLU A 375 -14.12 -43.86 -70.79
C GLU A 375 -13.71 -45.07 -71.64
N MET A 376 -12.64 -45.79 -71.26
CA MET A 376 -12.24 -47.02 -71.92
C MET A 376 -13.32 -48.12 -71.79
N VAL A 377 -13.96 -48.25 -70.63
CA VAL A 377 -15.08 -49.22 -70.43
C VAL A 377 -16.28 -48.89 -71.32
N ASP A 378 -16.65 -47.62 -71.46
CA ASP A 378 -17.79 -47.22 -72.32
C ASP A 378 -17.46 -47.24 -73.82
N SER A 379 -16.18 -47.04 -74.19
CA SER A 379 -15.69 -47.32 -75.55
C SER A 379 -15.80 -48.82 -75.89
N LEU A 380 -15.29 -49.71 -75.02
CA LEU A 380 -15.36 -51.16 -75.21
C LEU A 380 -16.81 -51.68 -75.22
N ARG A 381 -17.73 -51.06 -74.47
CA ARG A 381 -19.18 -51.34 -74.55
C ARG A 381 -19.75 -50.96 -75.92
N SER A 382 -19.34 -49.81 -76.47
CA SER A 382 -19.76 -49.33 -77.78
C SER A 382 -19.26 -50.24 -78.92
N GLU A 383 -18.02 -50.72 -78.84
CA GLU A 383 -17.48 -51.73 -79.76
C GLU A 383 -18.19 -53.09 -79.65
N LEU A 384 -18.53 -53.50 -78.42
CA LEU A 384 -19.26 -54.74 -78.15
C LEU A 384 -20.69 -54.70 -78.70
N ASP A 385 -21.38 -53.55 -78.65
CA ASP A 385 -22.70 -53.40 -79.27
C ASP A 385 -22.63 -53.25 -80.80
N ARG A 386 -21.57 -52.64 -81.33
CA ARG A 386 -21.32 -52.61 -82.77
C ARG A 386 -21.07 -54.00 -83.36
N THR A 387 -20.22 -54.80 -82.74
CA THR A 387 -19.93 -56.18 -83.20
C THR A 387 -21.16 -57.10 -83.11
N LYS A 388 -22.09 -56.88 -82.16
CA LYS A 388 -23.41 -57.55 -82.15
C LYS A 388 -24.31 -57.18 -83.32
N ILE A 389 -24.17 -55.99 -83.91
CA ILE A 389 -24.90 -55.59 -85.12
C ILE A 389 -24.28 -56.25 -86.34
N GLU A 390 -22.96 -56.12 -86.50
CA GLU A 390 -22.20 -56.69 -87.62
C GLU A 390 -22.35 -58.23 -87.70
N LEU A 391 -22.47 -58.92 -86.56
CA LEU A 391 -22.79 -60.35 -86.49
C LEU A 391 -24.19 -60.69 -87.03
N LYS A 392 -25.20 -59.86 -86.77
CA LYS A 392 -26.58 -60.07 -87.29
C LYS A 392 -26.63 -59.89 -88.81
N ASP A 393 -25.93 -58.88 -89.33
CA ASP A 393 -25.84 -58.63 -90.76
C ASP A 393 -25.06 -59.74 -91.49
N ALA A 394 -24.04 -60.30 -90.84
CA ALA A 394 -23.35 -61.50 -91.31
C ALA A 394 -24.26 -62.74 -91.35
N ASP A 395 -25.09 -62.97 -90.31
CA ASP A 395 -26.05 -64.08 -90.29
C ASP A 395 -27.15 -63.92 -91.36
N MET A 396 -27.68 -62.71 -91.57
CA MET A 396 -28.63 -62.44 -92.67
C MET A 396 -27.97 -62.67 -94.06
N SER A 397 -26.72 -62.28 -94.22
CA SER A 397 -25.95 -62.51 -95.46
C SER A 397 -25.68 -64.00 -95.69
N LEU A 398 -25.39 -64.74 -94.61
CA LEU A 398 -25.26 -66.21 -94.59
C LEU A 398 -26.60 -66.93 -94.81
N GLU A 399 -27.74 -66.28 -94.52
CA GLU A 399 -29.06 -66.76 -94.90
C GLU A 399 -29.22 -66.73 -96.42
N LYS A 400 -29.08 -65.54 -97.01
CA LYS A 400 -29.16 -65.28 -98.45
C LYS A 400 -28.25 -66.19 -99.28
N ALA A 401 -26.95 -66.25 -98.94
CA ALA A 401 -25.95 -67.00 -99.72
C ALA A 401 -26.26 -68.50 -99.84
N LYS A 402 -26.99 -69.09 -98.88
CA LYS A 402 -27.37 -70.52 -98.94
C LYS A 402 -28.66 -70.76 -99.72
N MET A 403 -29.52 -69.75 -99.87
CA MET A 403 -30.62 -69.81 -100.84
C MET A 403 -30.10 -69.74 -102.27
N GLU A 404 -29.08 -68.90 -102.52
CA GLU A 404 -28.39 -68.78 -103.82
C GLU A 404 -27.59 -70.06 -104.16
N SER A 405 -26.92 -70.68 -103.17
CA SER A 405 -26.26 -71.97 -103.35
C SER A 405 -27.22 -73.12 -103.71
N ALA A 406 -28.49 -73.04 -103.33
CA ALA A 406 -29.47 -74.07 -103.64
C ALA A 406 -29.87 -74.04 -105.13
N SER A 407 -30.16 -72.88 -105.70
CA SER A 407 -30.53 -72.75 -107.12
C SER A 407 -29.37 -73.03 -108.08
N LEU A 408 -28.13 -72.69 -107.69
CA LEU A 408 -26.93 -73.05 -108.47
C LEU A 408 -26.72 -74.58 -108.55
N THR A 409 -27.12 -75.33 -107.53
CA THR A 409 -27.05 -76.81 -107.53
C THR A 409 -28.00 -77.41 -108.57
N GLU A 410 -29.20 -76.84 -108.69
CA GLU A 410 -30.23 -77.28 -109.65
C GLU A 410 -29.84 -77.00 -111.11
N SER A 411 -29.08 -75.92 -111.36
CA SER A 411 -28.54 -75.56 -112.68
C SER A 411 -27.37 -76.46 -113.14
N LEU A 412 -26.52 -76.91 -112.21
CA LEU A 412 -25.34 -77.72 -112.54
C LEU A 412 -25.66 -79.12 -113.07
N GLU A 413 -26.76 -79.73 -112.63
CA GLU A 413 -27.17 -81.05 -113.14
C GLU A 413 -27.67 -80.97 -114.61
N SER A 414 -28.07 -79.78 -115.08
CA SER A 414 -28.47 -79.53 -116.47
C SER A 414 -27.26 -79.46 -117.42
N MET A 415 -26.27 -78.60 -117.13
CA MET A 415 -25.11 -78.38 -118.02
C MET A 415 -24.24 -79.62 -118.25
N LYS A 416 -24.34 -80.61 -117.35
CA LYS A 416 -23.61 -81.88 -117.41
C LYS A 416 -24.01 -82.77 -118.59
N VAL A 417 -25.20 -82.53 -119.18
CA VAL A 417 -25.71 -83.30 -120.33
C VAL A 417 -25.06 -82.89 -121.66
N ASP A 418 -24.77 -81.59 -121.85
CA ASP A 418 -24.28 -81.07 -123.12
C ASP A 418 -22.76 -81.25 -123.35
N LEU A 419 -21.97 -81.40 -122.28
CA LEU A 419 -20.51 -81.43 -122.34
C LEU A 419 -19.92 -82.64 -123.09
N GLU A 420 -20.63 -83.78 -123.17
CA GLU A 420 -20.16 -84.94 -123.95
C GLU A 420 -20.29 -84.75 -125.46
N LYS A 421 -20.99 -83.70 -125.92
CA LYS A 421 -21.23 -83.45 -127.35
C LYS A 421 -20.07 -82.75 -128.07
N SER A 422 -19.24 -81.97 -127.38
CA SER A 422 -18.26 -81.05 -128.00
C SER A 422 -16.83 -81.61 -128.16
N LYS A 423 -16.58 -82.86 -127.76
CA LYS A 423 -15.23 -83.46 -127.79
C LYS A 423 -14.77 -83.96 -129.18
N SER A 424 -15.59 -83.79 -130.20
CA SER A 424 -15.40 -84.37 -131.54
C SER A 424 -14.35 -83.63 -132.40
N ASP A 425 -14.35 -82.30 -132.39
CA ASP A 425 -13.93 -81.53 -133.58
C ASP A 425 -12.54 -80.83 -133.47
N LEU A 426 -11.68 -81.27 -132.54
CA LEU A 426 -10.44 -80.56 -132.16
C LEU A 426 -9.25 -80.75 -133.14
N VAL A 427 -9.31 -81.67 -134.09
CA VAL A 427 -8.11 -82.27 -134.72
C VAL A 427 -7.43 -81.40 -135.80
N GLU A 428 -8.13 -80.43 -136.41
CA GLU A 428 -7.74 -79.90 -137.74
C GLU A 428 -6.83 -78.64 -137.72
N ALA A 429 -6.62 -78.00 -136.57
CA ALA A 429 -6.08 -76.64 -136.48
C ALA A 429 -4.53 -76.46 -136.53
N LYS A 430 -3.74 -77.53 -136.75
CA LYS A 430 -2.31 -77.55 -136.36
C LYS A 430 -1.29 -76.81 -137.27
N ASN A 431 -1.64 -76.44 -138.50
CA ASN A 431 -0.63 -76.13 -139.54
C ASN A 431 -0.27 -74.64 -139.78
N GLN A 432 -0.57 -73.70 -138.85
CA GLN A 432 -0.30 -72.26 -139.07
C GLN A 432 0.82 -71.63 -138.20
N GLU A 433 1.49 -72.42 -137.36
CA GLU A 433 2.36 -71.95 -136.27
C GLU A 433 3.64 -71.20 -136.71
N GLN A 434 4.24 -71.57 -137.85
CA GLN A 434 5.63 -71.22 -138.16
C GLN A 434 5.90 -69.78 -138.63
N LEU A 435 4.87 -68.97 -138.91
CA LEU A 435 5.06 -67.57 -139.35
C LEU A 435 5.24 -66.58 -138.17
N ALA A 436 4.98 -67.00 -136.93
CA ALA A 436 4.93 -66.10 -135.77
C ALA A 436 6.30 -65.69 -135.20
N VAL A 437 7.36 -66.46 -135.47
CA VAL A 437 8.60 -66.44 -134.68
C VAL A 437 9.41 -65.15 -134.83
N SER A 438 9.50 -64.56 -136.03
CA SER A 438 10.35 -63.37 -136.26
C SER A 438 9.87 -62.14 -135.49
N LYS A 439 8.54 -61.98 -135.32
CA LYS A 439 7.92 -60.80 -134.70
C LYS A 439 8.10 -60.71 -133.18
N ILE A 440 8.66 -61.75 -132.57
CA ILE A 440 8.96 -61.81 -131.12
C ILE A 440 10.30 -61.10 -130.82
N SER A 441 11.21 -61.00 -131.80
CA SER A 441 12.53 -60.38 -131.62
C SER A 441 12.41 -58.88 -131.33
N ASP A 442 11.77 -58.13 -132.25
CA ASP A 442 11.69 -56.66 -132.18
C ASP A 442 11.00 -56.19 -130.89
N LEU A 443 9.92 -56.86 -130.49
CA LEU A 443 9.18 -56.60 -129.24
C LEU A 443 10.02 -56.83 -127.98
N THR A 444 11.07 -57.66 -128.05
CA THR A 444 11.95 -57.91 -126.90
C THR A 444 12.90 -56.73 -126.64
N GLU A 445 13.33 -56.02 -127.68
CA GLU A 445 14.20 -54.84 -127.52
C GLU A 445 13.43 -53.62 -127.01
N GLU A 446 12.20 -53.37 -127.49
CA GLU A 446 11.34 -52.33 -126.92
C GLU A 446 10.98 -52.62 -125.44
N LEU A 447 10.70 -53.88 -125.10
CA LEU A 447 10.40 -54.29 -123.72
C LEU A 447 11.60 -54.09 -122.78
N ASN A 448 12.83 -54.27 -123.26
CA ASN A 448 14.04 -53.93 -122.52
C ASN A 448 14.13 -52.41 -122.29
N ARG A 449 13.98 -51.60 -123.34
CA ARG A 449 14.05 -50.13 -123.24
C ARG A 449 13.00 -49.56 -122.26
N VAL A 450 11.77 -50.08 -122.26
CA VAL A 450 10.72 -49.66 -121.33
C VAL A 450 11.01 -50.08 -119.89
N ARG A 451 11.71 -51.21 -119.67
CA ARG A 451 12.18 -51.59 -118.33
C ARG A 451 13.18 -50.59 -117.78
N ASP A 452 14.18 -50.20 -118.57
CA ASP A 452 15.25 -49.30 -118.13
C ASP A 452 14.72 -47.89 -117.81
N GLU A 453 13.66 -47.44 -118.51
CA GLU A 453 12.95 -46.19 -118.21
C GLU A 453 12.06 -46.31 -116.96
N LEU A 454 11.42 -47.46 -116.74
CA LEU A 454 10.64 -47.74 -115.53
C LEU A 454 11.53 -47.83 -114.28
N GLU A 455 12.70 -48.46 -114.39
CA GLU A 455 13.65 -48.61 -113.28
C GLU A 455 14.26 -47.25 -112.87
N GLN A 456 14.55 -46.38 -113.84
CA GLN A 456 14.90 -44.98 -113.58
C GLN A 456 13.76 -44.16 -112.95
N ALA A 457 12.50 -44.42 -113.35
CA ALA A 457 11.34 -43.77 -112.75
C ALA A 457 11.13 -44.21 -111.28
N ILE A 458 11.31 -45.50 -110.98
CA ILE A 458 11.27 -46.04 -109.60
C ILE A 458 12.41 -45.43 -108.76
N GLU A 459 13.64 -45.39 -109.28
CA GLU A 459 14.76 -44.72 -108.60
C GLU A 459 14.48 -43.23 -108.31
N ALA A 460 13.76 -42.54 -109.19
CA ALA A 460 13.36 -41.15 -108.98
C ALA A 460 12.21 -41.03 -107.95
N GLU A 461 11.25 -41.95 -107.97
CA GLU A 461 10.15 -42.02 -106.98
C GLU A 461 10.70 -42.32 -105.58
N GLU A 462 11.64 -43.26 -105.43
CA GLU A 462 12.28 -43.55 -104.14
C GLU A 462 13.07 -42.36 -103.59
N LYS A 463 13.79 -41.63 -104.44
CA LYS A 463 14.50 -40.40 -104.06
C LYS A 463 13.54 -39.27 -103.67
N SER A 464 12.43 -39.12 -104.40
CA SER A 464 11.37 -38.15 -104.09
C SER A 464 10.64 -38.51 -102.78
N LYS A 465 10.34 -39.79 -102.57
CA LYS A 465 9.73 -40.29 -101.34
C LYS A 465 10.64 -40.07 -100.15
N LYS A 466 11.93 -40.41 -100.26
CA LYS A 466 12.89 -40.15 -99.18
C LYS A 466 12.97 -38.65 -98.84
N ALA A 467 12.96 -37.76 -99.84
CA ALA A 467 12.91 -36.32 -99.59
C ALA A 467 11.58 -35.86 -98.92
N MET A 468 10.46 -36.55 -99.16
CA MET A 468 9.22 -36.33 -98.40
C MET A 468 9.29 -36.88 -96.98
N ASP A 469 9.89 -38.05 -96.77
CA ASP A 469 10.08 -38.66 -95.44
C ASP A 469 11.02 -37.79 -94.59
N ASP A 470 12.14 -37.31 -95.15
CA ASP A 470 13.08 -36.38 -94.51
C ASP A 470 12.41 -35.03 -94.19
N LEU A 471 11.53 -34.52 -95.06
CA LEU A 471 10.74 -33.30 -94.81
C LEU A 471 9.65 -33.51 -93.73
N ALA A 472 9.02 -34.68 -93.70
CA ALA A 472 8.04 -35.03 -92.68
C ALA A 472 8.68 -35.13 -91.29
N LEU A 473 9.89 -35.68 -91.20
CA LEU A 473 10.69 -35.67 -89.97
C LEU A 473 10.99 -34.25 -89.50
N ALA A 474 11.51 -33.38 -90.38
CA ALA A 474 11.79 -31.98 -90.05
C ALA A 474 10.52 -31.20 -89.62
N LEU A 475 9.37 -31.46 -90.25
CA LEU A 475 8.08 -30.88 -89.83
C LEU A 475 7.61 -31.41 -88.47
N HIS A 476 7.83 -32.68 -88.17
CA HIS A 476 7.54 -33.25 -86.85
C HIS A 476 8.46 -32.70 -85.75
N GLU A 477 9.75 -32.53 -86.04
CA GLU A 477 10.74 -31.94 -85.13
C GLU A 477 10.38 -30.48 -84.79
N VAL A 478 10.14 -29.64 -85.81
CA VAL A 478 9.67 -28.26 -85.61
C VAL A 478 8.30 -28.18 -84.92
N THR A 479 7.43 -29.19 -85.10
CA THR A 479 6.13 -29.26 -84.39
C THR A 479 6.31 -29.66 -82.93
N ALA A 480 7.29 -30.49 -82.61
CA ALA A 480 7.66 -30.84 -81.24
C ALA A 480 8.30 -29.64 -80.52
N GLU A 481 9.30 -28.99 -81.13
CA GLU A 481 9.92 -27.76 -80.60
C GLU A 481 8.89 -26.64 -80.36
N ALA A 482 7.93 -26.47 -81.28
CA ALA A 482 6.83 -25.51 -81.13
C ALA A 482 5.76 -25.93 -80.09
N GLY A 483 5.73 -27.21 -79.73
CA GLY A 483 4.96 -27.75 -78.61
C GLY A 483 5.65 -27.47 -77.27
N ASP A 484 6.93 -27.83 -77.16
CA ASP A 484 7.75 -27.65 -75.97
C ASP A 484 7.87 -26.16 -75.60
N ALA A 485 8.16 -25.30 -76.59
CA ALA A 485 8.19 -23.85 -76.41
C ALA A 485 6.82 -23.26 -76.00
N ARG A 486 5.71 -23.93 -76.34
CA ARG A 486 4.36 -23.54 -75.87
C ARG A 486 4.13 -23.99 -74.43
N THR A 487 4.67 -25.13 -74.01
CA THR A 487 4.60 -25.56 -72.60
C THR A 487 5.49 -24.71 -71.70
N GLU A 488 6.70 -24.35 -72.13
CA GLU A 488 7.56 -23.39 -71.41
C GLU A 488 6.88 -22.02 -71.28
N LEU A 489 6.27 -21.52 -72.36
CA LEU A 489 5.53 -20.26 -72.33
C LEU A 489 4.33 -20.32 -71.38
N HIS A 490 3.64 -21.46 -71.27
CA HIS A 490 2.56 -21.63 -70.29
C HIS A 490 3.08 -21.72 -68.84
N ALA A 491 4.20 -22.41 -68.61
CA ALA A 491 4.84 -22.45 -67.29
C ALA A 491 5.25 -21.04 -66.85
N ALA A 492 5.97 -20.31 -67.69
CA ALA A 492 6.36 -18.93 -67.45
C ALA A 492 5.15 -17.97 -67.28
N TYR A 493 4.00 -18.28 -67.89
CA TYR A 493 2.76 -17.50 -67.69
C TYR A 493 2.16 -17.75 -66.30
N GLU A 494 2.16 -18.99 -65.80
CA GLU A 494 1.73 -19.29 -64.44
C GLU A 494 2.74 -18.80 -63.40
N ASP A 495 4.04 -18.85 -63.65
CA ASP A 495 5.08 -18.22 -62.79
C ASP A 495 4.89 -16.71 -62.67
N VAL A 496 4.55 -16.03 -63.77
CA VAL A 496 4.17 -14.61 -63.76
C VAL A 496 2.82 -14.40 -63.05
N ARG A 497 1.91 -15.39 -63.04
CA ARG A 497 0.63 -15.33 -62.34
C ARG A 497 0.80 -15.50 -60.83
N THR A 498 1.61 -16.44 -60.36
CA THR A 498 1.93 -16.65 -58.94
C THR A 498 2.72 -15.47 -58.38
N ALA A 499 3.81 -15.04 -59.03
CA ALA A 499 4.58 -13.86 -58.62
C ALA A 499 3.72 -12.58 -58.56
N LYS A 500 2.71 -12.44 -59.44
CA LYS A 500 1.75 -11.33 -59.39
C LYS A 500 0.81 -11.42 -58.18
N LEU A 501 0.38 -12.61 -57.79
CA LEU A 501 -0.42 -12.82 -56.57
C LEU A 501 0.41 -12.55 -55.32
N GLU A 502 1.67 -13.00 -55.27
CA GLU A 502 2.61 -12.67 -54.19
C GLU A 502 2.82 -11.16 -54.07
N VAL A 503 3.04 -10.44 -55.17
CA VAL A 503 3.16 -8.97 -55.17
C VAL A 503 1.86 -8.29 -54.71
N GLN A 504 0.68 -8.89 -54.89
CA GLN A 504 -0.58 -8.39 -54.32
C GLN A 504 -0.67 -8.68 -52.81
N HIS A 505 -0.28 -9.88 -52.37
CA HIS A 505 -0.20 -10.23 -50.94
C HIS A 505 0.77 -9.30 -50.18
N TRP A 506 2.00 -9.11 -50.68
CA TRP A 506 2.98 -8.23 -50.05
C TRP A 506 2.56 -6.77 -50.03
N LYS A 507 1.78 -6.30 -51.01
CA LYS A 507 1.18 -4.96 -50.98
C LYS A 507 0.10 -4.84 -49.90
N ALA A 508 -0.80 -5.82 -49.80
CA ALA A 508 -1.83 -5.83 -48.76
C ALA A 508 -1.20 -5.90 -47.35
N ALA A 509 -0.16 -6.73 -47.16
CA ALA A 509 0.59 -6.82 -45.91
C ALA A 509 1.35 -5.52 -45.58
N LEU A 510 1.91 -4.83 -46.58
CA LEU A 510 2.55 -3.52 -46.40
C LEU A 510 1.53 -2.43 -46.02
N GLU A 511 0.35 -2.44 -46.63
CA GLU A 511 -0.72 -1.46 -46.39
C GLU A 511 -1.38 -1.68 -45.00
N ASP A 512 -1.61 -2.93 -44.61
CA ASP A 512 -2.02 -3.32 -43.25
C ASP A 512 -0.96 -2.96 -42.19
N ALA A 513 0.32 -3.22 -42.46
CA ALA A 513 1.42 -2.78 -41.59
C ALA A 513 1.49 -1.25 -41.47
N GLN A 514 1.30 -0.51 -42.57
CA GLN A 514 1.26 0.95 -42.57
C GLN A 514 0.08 1.49 -41.76
N ILE A 515 -1.10 0.87 -41.86
CA ILE A 515 -2.27 1.21 -41.04
C ILE A 515 -1.97 0.95 -39.55
N LYS A 516 -1.38 -0.20 -39.20
CA LYS A 516 -0.99 -0.53 -37.82
C LYS A 516 0.01 0.46 -37.25
N TYR A 517 1.05 0.82 -38.01
CA TYR A 517 2.00 1.86 -37.60
C TYR A 517 1.31 3.22 -37.41
N GLN A 518 0.39 3.61 -38.30
CA GLN A 518 -0.37 4.86 -38.14
C GLN A 518 -1.24 4.86 -36.88
N VAL A 519 -1.92 3.75 -36.58
CA VAL A 519 -2.72 3.59 -35.35
C VAL A 519 -1.83 3.72 -34.11
N THR A 520 -0.76 2.94 -33.99
CA THR A 520 0.16 3.03 -32.84
C THR A 520 0.81 4.41 -32.68
N LEU A 521 1.03 5.13 -33.79
CA LEU A 521 1.57 6.49 -33.78
C LEU A 521 0.54 7.53 -33.31
N ASP A 522 -0.75 7.32 -33.58
CA ASP A 522 -1.83 8.21 -33.12
C ASP A 522 -2.28 7.88 -31.69
N GLU A 523 -2.20 6.60 -31.27
CA GLU A 523 -2.33 6.17 -29.88
C GLU A 523 -1.22 6.79 -29.01
N ALA A 524 0.05 6.67 -29.41
CA ALA A 524 1.18 7.27 -28.69
C ALA A 524 1.13 8.80 -28.61
N LYS A 525 0.47 9.48 -29.57
CA LYS A 525 0.17 10.93 -29.47
C LYS A 525 -0.91 11.21 -28.44
N ALA A 526 -1.98 10.42 -28.41
CA ALA A 526 -3.05 10.59 -27.44
C ALA A 526 -2.54 10.37 -26.00
N GLU A 527 -1.71 9.34 -25.77
CA GLU A 527 -1.02 9.13 -24.50
C GLU A 527 -0.10 10.31 -24.13
N ALA A 528 0.65 10.86 -25.09
CA ALA A 528 1.51 12.02 -24.86
C ALA A 528 0.72 13.30 -24.52
N ASP A 529 -0.42 13.54 -25.20
CA ASP A 529 -1.31 14.68 -24.92
C ASP A 529 -2.07 14.51 -23.58
N GLU A 530 -2.41 13.29 -23.18
CA GLU A 530 -2.99 13.02 -21.85
C GLU A 530 -1.94 13.17 -20.73
N ALA A 531 -0.73 12.65 -20.93
CA ALA A 531 0.39 12.83 -20.00
C ALA A 531 0.76 14.31 -19.85
N LYS A 532 0.72 15.09 -20.94
CA LYS A 532 0.88 16.55 -20.92
C LYS A 532 -0.22 17.24 -20.11
N GLN A 533 -1.49 16.88 -20.33
CA GLN A 533 -2.60 17.40 -19.53
C GLN A 533 -2.52 17.00 -18.05
N ALA A 534 -1.96 15.83 -17.73
CA ALA A 534 -1.72 15.41 -16.35
C ALA A 534 -0.61 16.24 -15.68
N ALA A 535 0.48 16.53 -16.40
CA ALA A 535 1.54 17.41 -15.92
C ALA A 535 1.05 18.87 -15.74
N GLU A 536 0.23 19.39 -16.67
CA GLU A 536 -0.39 20.71 -16.55
C GLU A 536 -1.32 20.80 -15.33
N ARG A 537 -2.10 19.74 -15.04
CA ARG A 537 -2.93 19.66 -13.83
C ARG A 537 -2.10 19.60 -12.55
N ALA A 538 -1.04 18.78 -12.51
CA ALA A 538 -0.17 18.67 -11.34
C ALA A 538 0.58 19.98 -11.04
N ASN A 539 0.99 20.73 -12.07
CA ASN A 539 1.60 22.05 -11.89
C ASN A 539 0.60 23.06 -11.27
N LEU A 540 -0.66 23.05 -11.70
CA LEU A 540 -1.70 23.92 -11.11
C LEU A 540 -1.97 23.56 -9.64
N GLU A 541 -2.03 22.28 -9.29
CA GLU A 541 -2.19 21.81 -7.90
C GLU A 541 -1.02 22.24 -7.01
N VAL A 542 0.20 22.27 -7.56
CA VAL A 542 1.40 22.80 -6.88
C VAL A 542 1.35 24.33 -6.75
N GLU A 543 0.93 25.07 -7.78
CA GLU A 543 0.77 26.53 -7.71
C GLU A 543 -0.32 26.94 -6.70
N GLU A 544 -1.46 26.25 -6.66
CA GLU A 544 -2.52 26.44 -5.66
C GLU A 544 -2.01 26.13 -4.24
N SER A 545 -1.35 24.99 -4.05
CA SER A 545 -0.77 24.60 -2.76
C SER A 545 0.29 25.60 -2.27
N MET A 546 1.12 26.10 -3.17
CA MET A 546 2.13 27.12 -2.86
C MET A 546 1.49 28.48 -2.54
N ALA A 547 0.42 28.86 -3.24
CA ALA A 547 -0.33 30.06 -2.93
C ALA A 547 -0.97 30.00 -1.53
N GLU A 548 -1.57 28.87 -1.13
CA GLU A 548 -2.06 28.70 0.24
C GLU A 548 -0.93 28.75 1.28
N TRP A 549 0.22 28.13 1.00
CA TRP A 549 1.38 28.18 1.90
C TRP A 549 1.92 29.59 2.08
N ASN A 550 2.07 30.36 1.00
CA ASN A 550 2.47 31.76 1.04
C ASN A 550 1.45 32.62 1.83
N GLU A 551 0.16 32.31 1.74
CA GLU A 551 -0.88 32.99 2.53
C GLU A 551 -0.81 32.63 4.03
N ARG A 552 -0.51 31.35 4.36
CA ARG A 552 -0.28 30.89 5.74
C ARG A 552 0.99 31.51 6.34
N GLU A 553 2.09 31.55 5.58
CA GLU A 553 3.32 32.21 5.98
C GLU A 553 3.10 33.71 6.21
N SER A 554 2.42 34.40 5.30
CA SER A 554 2.07 35.82 5.45
C SER A 554 1.29 36.10 6.74
N LYS A 555 0.33 35.23 7.08
CA LYS A 555 -0.44 35.31 8.34
C LYS A 555 0.43 35.06 9.58
N LEU A 556 1.37 34.11 9.52
CA LEU A 556 2.32 33.85 10.60
C LEU A 556 3.30 35.00 10.80
N VAL A 557 3.85 35.57 9.73
CA VAL A 557 4.72 36.76 9.76
C VAL A 557 3.99 37.97 10.33
N GLU A 558 2.71 38.18 10.00
CA GLU A 558 1.91 39.25 10.62
C GLU A 558 1.65 39.00 12.11
N CYS A 559 1.39 37.75 12.53
CA CYS A 559 1.27 37.39 13.95
C CYS A 559 2.59 37.63 14.72
N ILE A 560 3.73 37.28 14.13
CA ILE A 560 5.07 37.55 14.72
C ILE A 560 5.28 39.06 14.84
N ARG A 561 5.04 39.83 13.78
CA ARG A 561 5.15 41.30 13.77
C ARG A 561 4.24 41.97 14.81
N GLN A 562 3.05 41.41 15.06
CA GLN A 562 2.18 41.88 16.15
C GLN A 562 2.79 41.55 17.53
N ALA A 563 3.26 40.31 17.75
CA ALA A 563 3.87 39.91 19.01
C ALA A 563 5.15 40.72 19.33
N GLU A 564 5.97 41.03 18.33
CA GLU A 564 7.11 41.94 18.44
C GLU A 564 6.67 43.36 18.84
N SER A 565 5.63 43.90 18.21
CA SER A 565 5.07 45.21 18.57
C SER A 565 4.51 45.23 19.99
N GLU A 566 3.84 44.17 20.44
CA GLU A 566 3.34 44.05 21.81
C GLU A 566 4.50 43.89 22.83
N ALA A 567 5.57 43.18 22.46
CA ALA A 567 6.78 43.06 23.28
C ALA A 567 7.54 44.39 23.39
N ILE A 568 7.60 45.20 22.33
CA ILE A 568 8.17 46.56 22.36
C ILE A 568 7.36 47.45 23.31
N MET A 569 6.02 47.49 23.17
CA MET A 569 5.16 48.26 24.07
C MET A 569 5.31 47.83 25.53
N SER A 570 5.33 46.52 25.79
CA SER A 570 5.56 45.97 27.13
C SER A 570 6.93 46.35 27.71
N LYS A 571 7.98 46.40 26.86
CA LYS A 571 9.31 46.86 27.27
C LYS A 571 9.35 48.36 27.59
N GLU A 572 8.63 49.19 26.83
CA GLU A 572 8.48 50.61 27.17
C GLU A 572 7.76 50.79 28.51
N ASP A 573 6.71 50.01 28.79
CA ASP A 573 5.96 50.09 30.04
C ASP A 573 6.78 49.57 31.23
N VAL A 574 7.60 48.52 31.03
CA VAL A 574 8.61 48.08 32.02
C VAL A 574 9.64 49.18 32.29
N ASN A 575 10.14 49.89 31.27
CA ASN A 575 11.06 51.00 31.47
C ASN A 575 10.41 52.13 32.29
N LYS A 576 9.18 52.54 31.95
CA LYS A 576 8.42 53.56 32.71
C LYS A 576 8.23 53.16 34.18
N LEU A 577 8.00 51.88 34.45
CA LEU A 577 7.91 51.35 35.82
C LEU A 577 9.27 51.32 36.54
N VAL A 578 10.37 51.04 35.84
CA VAL A 578 11.73 51.12 36.41
C VAL A 578 12.10 52.56 36.74
N ASP A 579 11.79 53.51 35.86
CA ASP A 579 12.03 54.95 36.10
C ASP A 579 11.22 55.44 37.31
N ALA A 580 9.94 55.10 37.39
CA ALA A 580 9.08 55.45 38.53
C ALA A 580 9.52 54.76 39.85
N LEU A 581 10.07 53.55 39.78
CA LEU A 581 10.65 52.87 40.96
C LEU A 581 11.95 53.55 41.41
N GLN A 582 12.78 54.06 40.49
CA GLN A 582 13.98 54.83 40.84
C GLN A 582 13.62 56.18 41.45
N GLU A 583 12.60 56.86 40.92
CA GLU A 583 12.06 58.11 41.48
C GLU A 583 11.55 57.87 42.92
N ALA A 584 10.70 56.86 43.13
CA ALA A 584 10.20 56.50 44.46
C ALA A 584 11.33 56.03 45.42
N GLU A 585 12.37 55.34 44.95
CA GLU A 585 13.53 54.99 45.78
C GLU A 585 14.37 56.23 46.14
N SER A 586 14.39 57.27 45.28
CA SER A 586 15.03 58.55 45.58
C SER A 586 14.24 59.35 46.61
N GLU A 587 12.91 59.46 46.47
CA GLU A 587 12.02 60.06 47.47
C GLU A 587 12.16 59.34 48.84
N ALA A 588 12.20 58.01 48.84
CA ALA A 588 12.39 57.22 50.05
C ALA A 588 13.76 57.44 50.71
N LYS A 589 14.82 57.72 49.93
CA LYS A 589 16.14 58.11 50.44
C LYS A 589 16.09 59.52 51.04
N GLU A 590 15.48 60.49 50.36
CA GLU A 590 15.34 61.86 50.88
C GLU A 590 14.50 61.89 52.16
N ALA A 591 13.36 61.21 52.19
CA ALA A 591 12.53 61.06 53.39
C ALA A 591 13.29 60.40 54.55
N LYS A 592 14.19 59.44 54.27
CA LYS A 592 15.04 58.79 55.28
C LYS A 592 16.13 59.71 55.82
N GLU A 593 16.73 60.58 54.99
CA GLU A 593 17.64 61.63 55.46
C GLU A 593 16.89 62.72 56.24
N GLU A 594 15.66 63.08 55.85
CA GLU A 594 14.85 64.04 56.61
C GLU A 594 14.43 63.45 57.97
N VAL A 595 14.03 62.18 58.04
CA VAL A 595 13.79 61.49 59.32
C VAL A 595 15.04 61.48 60.20
N LYS A 596 16.25 61.30 59.63
CA LYS A 596 17.50 61.44 60.39
C LYS A 596 17.72 62.87 60.91
N ARG A 597 17.47 63.91 60.10
CA ARG A 597 17.55 65.32 60.53
C ARG A 597 16.57 65.62 61.65
N LEU A 598 15.32 65.19 61.52
CA LEU A 598 14.28 65.36 62.54
C LEU A 598 14.61 64.60 63.83
N LEU A 599 15.18 63.40 63.75
CA LEU A 599 15.66 62.66 64.92
C LEU A 599 16.88 63.33 65.59
N PHE A 600 17.77 63.96 64.82
CA PHE A 600 18.87 64.75 65.38
C PHE A 600 18.35 66.01 66.09
N ALA A 601 17.48 66.78 65.44
CA ALA A 601 16.88 67.99 66.02
C ALA A 601 16.00 67.67 67.25
N LEU A 602 15.29 66.53 67.23
CA LEU A 602 14.57 66.04 68.41
C LEU A 602 15.56 65.74 69.55
N ARG A 603 16.65 65.03 69.29
CA ARG A 603 17.68 64.72 70.30
C ARG A 603 18.40 65.96 70.83
N GLU A 604 18.59 66.99 70.00
CA GLU A 604 19.10 68.30 70.40
C GLU A 604 18.10 68.99 71.33
N SER A 605 16.81 69.01 70.98
CA SER A 605 15.74 69.54 71.85
C SER A 605 15.54 68.73 73.15
N GLU A 606 15.80 67.42 73.14
CA GLU A 606 15.83 66.58 74.35
C GLU A 606 17.06 66.90 75.21
N SER A 607 18.20 67.22 74.60
CA SER A 607 19.38 67.71 75.32
C SER A 607 19.08 69.05 76.00
N ASP A 608 18.46 69.99 75.28
CA ASP A 608 18.06 71.30 75.82
C ASP A 608 16.95 71.18 76.89
N ALA A 609 16.02 70.24 76.73
CA ALA A 609 15.04 69.91 77.77
C ALA A 609 15.69 69.31 79.02
N ASN A 610 16.83 68.60 78.88
CA ASN A 610 17.59 68.09 80.03
C ASN A 610 18.49 69.16 80.66
N THR A 611 19.14 70.04 79.91
CA THR A 611 19.93 71.16 80.48
C THR A 611 19.04 72.17 81.17
N THR A 612 17.90 72.54 80.60
CA THR A 612 16.91 73.41 81.27
C THR A 612 16.32 72.74 82.52
N LYS A 613 16.16 71.41 82.53
CA LYS A 613 15.76 70.64 83.72
C LYS A 613 16.86 70.60 84.79
N GLU A 614 18.13 70.49 84.40
CA GLU A 614 19.26 70.64 85.33
C GLU A 614 19.33 72.06 85.90
N ASP A 615 19.10 73.09 85.09
CA ASP A 615 19.10 74.48 85.55
C ASP A 615 17.90 74.79 86.45
N VAL A 616 16.73 74.19 86.19
CA VAL A 616 15.60 74.17 87.13
C VAL A 616 15.98 73.46 88.44
N SER A 617 16.78 72.39 88.41
CA SER A 617 17.32 71.76 89.63
C SER A 617 18.26 72.71 90.37
N LYS A 618 19.26 73.29 89.70
CA LYS A 618 20.21 74.26 90.27
C LYS A 618 19.48 75.47 90.87
N LEU A 619 18.39 75.92 90.25
CA LEU A 619 17.52 76.98 90.76
C LEU A 619 16.68 76.53 91.96
N CYS A 620 16.20 75.28 91.99
CA CYS A 620 15.52 74.71 93.16
C CYS A 620 16.48 74.55 94.35
N ASP A 621 17.71 74.09 94.11
CA ASP A 621 18.76 73.96 95.12
C ASP A 621 19.16 75.35 95.65
N SER A 622 19.34 76.34 94.77
CA SER A 622 19.60 77.74 95.13
C SER A 622 18.44 78.38 95.89
N LEU A 623 17.19 78.07 95.53
CA LEU A 623 15.99 78.54 96.24
C LEU A 623 15.85 77.90 97.62
N GLN A 624 16.22 76.62 97.76
CA GLN A 624 16.25 75.92 99.04
C GLN A 624 17.38 76.46 99.94
N GLN A 625 18.58 76.72 99.39
CA GLN A 625 19.65 77.41 100.11
C GLN A 625 19.21 78.81 100.56
N ALA A 626 18.66 79.64 99.67
CA ALA A 626 18.18 80.98 100.01
C ALA A 626 17.05 80.96 101.06
N LYS A 627 16.24 79.90 101.09
CA LYS A 627 15.21 79.66 102.11
C LYS A 627 15.80 79.19 103.44
N GLU A 628 16.88 78.40 103.43
CA GLU A 628 17.64 78.04 104.63
C GLU A 628 18.40 79.24 105.20
N GLU A 629 19.01 80.06 104.36
CA GLU A 629 19.61 81.35 104.73
C GLU A 629 18.56 82.33 105.27
N ALA A 630 17.38 82.42 104.67
CA ALA A 630 16.28 83.23 105.19
C ALA A 630 15.75 82.72 106.54
N ASN A 631 15.73 81.39 106.76
CA ASN A 631 15.39 80.81 108.05
C ASN A 631 16.48 81.08 109.10
N ALA A 632 17.76 80.98 108.75
CA ALA A 632 18.88 81.33 109.62
C ALA A 632 18.92 82.83 109.95
N ALA A 633 18.61 83.70 108.97
CA ALA A 633 18.44 85.13 109.18
C ALA A 633 17.25 85.43 110.11
N LYS A 634 16.14 84.69 109.98
CA LYS A 634 14.98 84.77 110.89
C LYS A 634 15.31 84.26 112.30
N GLU A 635 16.10 83.20 112.42
CA GLU A 635 16.59 82.69 113.72
C GLU A 635 17.55 83.68 114.38
N ASN A 636 18.43 84.31 113.60
CA ASN A 636 19.31 85.38 114.09
C ASN A 636 18.52 86.65 114.44
N ALA A 637 17.47 86.99 113.70
CA ALA A 637 16.55 88.07 114.07
C ALA A 637 15.77 87.75 115.36
N ASN A 638 15.40 86.50 115.60
CA ASN A 638 14.82 86.07 116.88
C ASN A 638 15.84 86.15 118.02
N LYS A 639 17.08 85.71 117.83
CA LYS A 639 18.16 85.86 118.83
C LYS A 639 18.42 87.34 119.15
N LEU A 640 18.44 88.20 118.14
CA LEU A 640 18.54 89.65 118.34
C LEU A 640 17.33 90.21 119.09
N LEU A 641 16.11 89.77 118.77
CA LEU A 641 14.88 90.15 119.47
C LEU A 641 14.91 89.72 120.95
N ASP A 642 15.45 88.54 121.25
CA ASP A 642 15.57 88.05 122.63
C ASP A 642 16.65 88.81 123.41
N SER A 643 17.81 89.13 122.80
CA SER A 643 18.79 90.05 123.40
C SER A 643 18.27 91.48 123.54
N LEU A 644 17.32 91.92 122.70
CA LEU A 644 16.66 93.22 122.84
C LEU A 644 15.75 93.25 124.08
N LYS A 645 15.02 92.16 124.36
CA LYS A 645 14.22 91.99 125.59
C LYS A 645 15.09 91.94 126.84
N GLU A 646 16.29 91.34 126.73
CA GLU A 646 17.28 91.32 127.80
C GLU A 646 17.74 92.75 128.15
N VAL A 647 18.10 93.56 127.14
CA VAL A 647 18.43 94.99 127.31
C VAL A 647 17.22 95.81 127.78
N GLU A 648 15.99 95.51 127.36
CA GLU A 648 14.78 96.15 127.91
C GLU A 648 14.58 95.79 129.40
N ALA A 649 14.87 94.55 129.81
CA ALA A 649 14.80 94.14 131.21
C ALA A 649 15.87 94.84 132.08
N GLU A 650 17.10 94.95 131.59
CA GLU A 650 18.17 95.74 132.24
C GLU A 650 17.78 97.22 132.37
N ALA A 651 17.14 97.79 131.33
CA ALA A 651 16.64 99.17 131.36
C ALA A 651 15.47 99.39 132.34
N TYR A 652 14.66 98.36 132.62
CA TYR A 652 13.66 98.41 133.69
C TYR A 652 14.29 98.30 135.08
N ALA A 653 15.28 97.43 135.29
CA ALA A 653 15.99 97.30 136.57
C ALA A 653 16.71 98.62 136.95
N ALA A 654 17.46 99.21 136.02
CA ALA A 654 18.16 100.49 136.24
C ALA A 654 17.21 101.68 136.52
N LYS A 655 15.92 101.54 136.20
CA LYS A 655 14.88 102.53 136.50
C LYS A 655 14.28 102.32 137.90
N GLU A 656 14.24 101.09 138.39
CA GLU A 656 13.77 100.75 139.74
C GLU A 656 14.80 101.15 140.82
N ASP A 657 16.09 100.94 140.55
CA ASP A 657 17.22 101.47 141.35
C ASP A 657 17.19 103.01 141.46
N ALA A 658 16.76 103.69 140.40
CA ALA A 658 16.63 105.15 140.37
C ALA A 658 15.42 105.69 141.16
N GLU A 659 14.45 104.85 141.53
CA GLU A 659 13.36 105.19 142.44
C GLU A 659 13.72 104.84 143.90
N SER A 660 14.37 103.69 144.16
CA SER A 660 14.77 103.30 145.52
C SER A 660 15.71 104.32 146.17
N ALA A 661 16.69 104.83 145.40
CA ALA A 661 17.61 105.89 145.84
C ALA A 661 16.91 107.22 146.21
N LYS A 662 15.70 107.48 145.71
CA LYS A 662 14.91 108.68 146.12
C LYS A 662 14.22 108.48 147.46
N VAL A 663 13.74 107.25 147.72
CA VAL A 663 13.06 106.89 148.97
C VAL A 663 14.04 106.91 150.15
N GLU A 664 15.27 106.43 149.95
CA GLU A 664 16.30 106.43 151.00
C GLU A 664 16.74 107.85 151.40
N ILE A 665 16.80 108.79 150.44
CA ILE A 665 17.05 110.22 150.69
C ILE A 665 15.91 110.88 151.50
N ALA A 666 14.67 110.39 151.39
CA ALA A 666 13.55 110.88 152.22
C ALA A 666 13.66 110.33 153.66
N ILE A 667 13.91 109.03 153.83
CA ILE A 667 13.98 108.38 155.15
C ILE A 667 15.10 108.96 156.02
N LEU A 668 16.27 109.27 155.43
CA LEU A 668 17.38 109.94 156.15
C LEU A 668 17.07 111.38 156.58
N LYS A 669 15.99 111.99 156.08
CA LYS A 669 15.60 113.36 156.41
C LYS A 669 14.65 113.41 157.61
N ASP A 670 13.71 112.49 157.70
CA ASP A 670 12.74 112.41 158.80
C ASP A 670 13.40 111.88 160.08
N ALA A 671 14.30 110.89 159.96
CA ALA A 671 15.06 110.33 161.09
C ALA A 671 15.96 111.35 161.83
N LEU A 672 16.27 112.49 161.20
CA LEU A 672 17.02 113.59 161.80
C LEU A 672 16.09 114.53 162.60
N LEU A 673 14.82 114.65 162.19
CA LEU A 673 13.80 115.46 162.86
C LEU A 673 13.36 114.84 164.20
N ASP A 674 13.18 113.52 164.23
CA ASP A 674 12.74 112.79 165.43
C ASP A 674 13.73 112.88 166.60
N LYS A 675 15.05 112.90 166.30
CA LYS A 675 16.10 113.03 167.33
C LYS A 675 16.21 114.43 167.94
N GLU A 676 15.67 115.46 167.29
CA GLU A 676 15.57 116.80 167.87
C GLU A 676 14.33 116.94 168.80
N ASN A 677 13.26 116.16 168.53
CA ASN A 677 12.06 116.12 169.37
C ASN A 677 12.23 115.30 170.67
N GLU A 678 12.90 114.12 170.62
CA GLU A 678 13.12 113.28 171.80
C GLU A 678 13.82 114.04 172.96
N LEU A 679 14.79 114.93 172.63
CA LEU A 679 15.54 115.70 173.62
C LEU A 679 14.70 116.76 174.35
N GLN A 680 13.54 117.17 173.81
CA GLN A 680 12.62 118.05 174.52
C GLN A 680 11.68 117.28 175.46
N SER A 681 11.30 116.04 175.12
CA SER A 681 10.37 115.23 175.92
C SER A 681 10.95 114.80 177.27
N ILE A 682 12.23 114.39 177.30
CA ILE A 682 12.90 113.83 178.49
C ILE A 682 13.03 114.86 179.64
N VAL A 683 12.99 116.15 179.31
CA VAL A 683 13.00 117.25 180.30
C VAL A 683 11.68 117.33 181.06
N GLN A 684 10.54 117.05 180.41
CA GLN A 684 9.21 117.20 181.02
C GLN A 684 8.78 115.96 181.83
N GLU A 685 9.11 114.75 181.35
CA GLU A 685 8.65 113.48 181.91
C GLU A 685 9.20 113.18 183.33
N ASN A 686 10.29 113.84 183.73
CA ASN A 686 10.88 113.70 185.07
C ASN A 686 10.10 114.42 186.19
N GLU A 687 9.19 115.35 185.86
CA GLU A 687 8.37 116.02 186.89
C GLU A 687 7.12 115.19 187.27
N ASP A 688 6.48 114.54 186.29
CA ASP A 688 5.20 113.87 186.48
C ASP A 688 5.28 112.52 187.21
N LEU A 689 6.40 111.80 187.12
CA LEU A 689 6.59 110.48 187.76
C LEU A 689 6.56 110.51 189.31
N LYS A 690 6.55 111.69 189.95
CA LYS A 690 6.29 111.85 191.38
C LYS A 690 4.81 111.83 191.78
N SER A 691 3.88 111.87 190.82
CA SER A 691 2.45 112.06 191.09
C SER A 691 1.64 110.77 191.16
N SER A 692 2.04 109.73 190.42
CA SER A 692 1.23 108.51 190.20
C SER A 692 1.47 107.39 191.22
N GLU A 693 2.52 107.46 192.04
CA GLU A 693 2.80 106.52 193.14
C GLU A 693 1.68 106.49 194.21
N ALA A 694 0.88 107.55 194.30
CA ALA A 694 -0.02 107.80 195.44
C ALA A 694 -1.41 107.15 195.38
N ILE A 695 -1.88 106.62 194.24
CA ILE A 695 -3.31 106.21 194.07
C ILE A 695 -3.48 104.78 193.48
N ALA A 696 -2.50 103.90 193.69
CA ALA A 696 -2.53 102.51 193.19
C ALA A 696 -2.59 101.42 194.29
N LEU A 697 -2.86 101.78 195.55
CA LEU A 697 -2.89 100.84 196.68
C LEU A 697 -4.30 100.30 197.07
N GLU A 698 -5.38 100.76 196.42
CA GLU A 698 -6.77 100.50 196.90
C GLU A 698 -7.66 99.68 195.95
N LYS A 699 -7.08 98.84 195.06
CA LYS A 699 -7.90 97.90 194.24
C LYS A 699 -7.27 96.57 193.84
N VAL A 700 -6.19 96.18 194.52
CA VAL A 700 -5.54 94.86 194.32
C VAL A 700 -6.26 93.73 195.09
N GLU A 701 -7.08 94.07 196.09
CA GLU A 701 -7.70 93.12 197.03
C GLU A 701 -9.12 92.67 196.63
N GLN A 702 -9.33 92.33 195.35
CA GLN A 702 -10.53 91.59 194.88
C GLN A 702 -10.30 90.88 193.52
N LEU A 703 -9.54 89.77 193.57
CA LEU A 703 -9.80 88.46 192.92
C LEU A 703 -10.50 88.45 191.52
N LYS A 704 -9.96 88.12 190.31
CA LYS A 704 -8.77 87.44 189.71
C LYS A 704 -9.02 86.04 189.05
N GLU A 705 -8.99 85.94 187.70
CA GLU A 705 -8.87 84.67 186.85
C GLU A 705 -8.44 84.92 185.35
N SER A 706 -8.58 83.98 184.38
CA SER A 706 -7.82 83.91 183.07
C SER A 706 -8.48 83.08 181.89
N LEU A 707 -8.01 82.92 180.62
CA LEU A 707 -7.30 83.75 179.58
C LEU A 707 -6.98 82.99 178.21
N VAL A 708 -7.11 83.62 177.00
CA VAL A 708 -6.46 83.29 175.64
C VAL A 708 -6.94 82.00 174.85
N ALA A 709 -6.79 81.68 173.52
CA ALA A 709 -5.95 82.03 172.32
C ALA A 709 -6.68 81.92 170.89
N ALA A 710 -5.97 82.04 169.72
CA ALA A 710 -6.56 82.00 168.33
C ALA A 710 -5.61 81.79 167.06
N SER A 711 -6.21 81.57 165.84
CA SER A 711 -5.83 81.93 164.40
C SER A 711 -5.06 81.00 163.35
N SER A 712 -5.03 81.36 162.02
CA SER A 712 -5.12 80.46 160.78
C SER A 712 -4.56 80.95 159.36
N GLN A 713 -4.45 80.12 158.25
CA GLN A 713 -4.60 80.42 156.74
C GLN A 713 -4.30 79.27 155.63
N LYS A 714 -3.98 79.55 154.32
CA LYS A 714 -4.03 78.70 153.02
C LYS A 714 -2.80 78.93 152.02
N SER A 715 -2.55 78.56 150.71
CA SER A 715 -3.13 77.99 149.41
C SER A 715 -2.00 77.82 148.29
N ASP A 716 -2.00 77.29 147.01
CA ASP A 716 -2.76 76.39 146.04
C ASP A 716 -1.88 75.98 144.74
N ASP A 717 -2.38 75.48 143.55
CA ASP A 717 -1.65 74.60 142.51
C ASP A 717 -2.02 74.68 140.93
N THR A 718 -1.32 73.95 139.97
CA THR A 718 -1.55 73.53 138.49
C THR A 718 -0.42 73.87 137.41
N SER A 719 -0.19 73.41 136.12
CA SER A 719 -0.59 72.42 135.01
C SER A 719 0.43 72.51 133.76
N VAL A 720 0.52 71.88 132.51
CA VAL A 720 0.11 70.67 131.64
C VAL A 720 0.93 70.62 130.25
N THR A 721 0.90 69.57 129.33
CA THR A 721 1.82 69.36 128.11
C THR A 721 1.25 68.77 126.73
N LYS A 722 2.09 68.15 125.83
CA LYS A 722 1.89 67.90 124.35
C LYS A 722 2.44 66.53 123.82
N GLU A 723 1.60 65.49 123.57
CA GLU A 723 2.09 64.16 123.08
C GLU A 723 1.26 63.41 121.99
N GLU A 724 0.01 63.78 121.68
CA GLU A 724 -0.88 62.92 120.85
C GLU A 724 -0.69 62.96 119.31
N TYR A 725 0.23 63.78 118.79
CA TYR A 725 0.36 64.04 117.34
C TYR A 725 1.21 62.98 116.59
N ASP A 726 2.29 62.49 117.21
CA ASP A 726 3.39 61.78 116.51
C ASP A 726 3.15 60.27 116.29
N LEU A 727 1.96 59.76 116.61
CA LEU A 727 1.58 58.36 116.43
C LEU A 727 0.90 58.08 115.09
N LEU A 728 0.19 59.07 114.52
CA LEU A 728 -0.64 58.90 113.32
C LEU A 728 0.16 58.86 112.00
N GLN A 729 1.23 59.65 111.87
CA GLN A 729 2.02 59.71 110.62
C GLN A 729 2.74 58.39 110.27
N ARG A 730 3.01 57.52 111.24
CA ARG A 730 3.92 56.37 111.06
C ARG A 730 3.29 55.18 110.32
N LYS A 731 1.96 55.00 110.39
CA LYS A 731 1.25 53.88 109.77
C LYS A 731 0.94 54.03 108.27
N VAL A 732 0.98 55.26 107.74
CA VAL A 732 0.59 55.52 106.34
C VAL A 732 1.66 55.00 105.36
N LYS A 733 2.95 55.22 105.66
CA LYS A 733 4.06 54.82 104.78
C LYS A 733 4.16 53.30 104.56
N GLU A 734 3.98 52.51 105.62
CA GLU A 734 4.11 51.04 105.53
C GLU A 734 3.09 50.40 104.57
N THR A 735 1.93 51.03 104.38
CA THR A 735 0.90 50.56 103.44
C THR A 735 1.19 50.92 101.97
N GLU A 736 1.93 51.99 101.71
CA GLU A 736 2.26 52.44 100.34
C GLU A 736 3.37 51.57 99.72
N GLU A 737 4.43 51.23 100.48
CA GLU A 737 5.52 50.38 99.99
C GLU A 737 5.05 48.95 99.66
N GLN A 738 4.09 48.40 100.41
CA GLN A 738 3.49 47.09 100.11
C GLN A 738 2.60 47.10 98.86
N ALA A 739 2.05 48.25 98.46
CA ALA A 739 1.29 48.37 97.22
C ALA A 739 2.23 48.40 96.00
N SER A 740 3.24 49.27 96.03
CA SER A 740 4.21 49.44 94.93
C SER A 740 4.93 48.14 94.58
N LYS A 741 5.31 47.33 95.57
CA LYS A 741 5.97 46.04 95.33
C LYS A 741 5.09 45.04 94.56
N ARG A 742 3.78 44.96 94.87
CA ARG A 742 2.84 44.08 94.17
C ARG A 742 2.61 44.50 92.72
N ILE A 743 2.65 45.81 92.43
CA ILE A 743 2.51 46.34 91.07
C ILE A 743 3.74 45.94 90.22
N ALA A 744 4.95 46.03 90.77
CA ALA A 744 6.17 45.61 90.09
C ALA A 744 6.16 44.09 89.74
N ASP A 745 5.81 43.24 90.71
CA ASP A 745 5.73 41.78 90.51
C ASP A 745 4.66 41.39 89.45
N ALA A 746 3.55 42.14 89.37
CA ALA A 746 2.51 41.94 88.37
C ALA A 746 2.97 42.37 86.96
N LEU A 747 3.65 43.50 86.83
CA LEU A 747 4.18 43.97 85.54
C LEU A 747 5.25 43.03 84.97
N ALA A 748 6.10 42.45 85.83
CA ALA A 748 7.07 41.43 85.41
C ALA A 748 6.39 40.15 84.86
N GLN A 749 5.26 39.75 85.44
CA GLN A 749 4.46 38.63 84.92
C GLN A 749 3.79 38.96 83.58
N VAL A 750 3.31 40.20 83.38
CA VAL A 750 2.76 40.64 82.09
C VAL A 750 3.82 40.63 80.99
N VAL A 751 5.02 41.17 81.25
CA VAL A 751 6.11 41.17 80.24
C VAL A 751 6.53 39.75 79.88
N THR A 752 6.70 38.87 80.86
CA THR A 752 7.09 37.46 80.61
C THR A 752 5.97 36.60 80.01
N ALA A 753 4.70 37.01 80.11
CA ALA A 753 3.60 36.45 79.33
C ALA A 753 3.64 36.94 77.88
N ASN A 754 3.82 38.25 77.66
CA ASN A 754 3.80 38.88 76.33
C ASN A 754 4.93 38.35 75.42
N MET A 755 6.13 38.10 75.98
CA MET A 755 7.22 37.45 75.23
C MET A 755 6.88 36.02 74.78
N LYS A 756 6.16 35.25 75.62
CA LYS A 756 5.72 33.90 75.27
C LYS A 756 4.59 33.91 74.25
N GLU A 757 3.68 34.88 74.33
CA GLU A 757 2.66 35.11 73.31
C GLU A 757 3.31 35.40 71.95
N GLN A 758 4.33 36.26 71.91
CA GLN A 758 5.11 36.55 70.71
C GLN A 758 5.84 35.31 70.15
N GLU A 759 6.45 34.47 71.00
CA GLU A 759 7.02 33.19 70.58
C GLU A 759 5.97 32.22 70.00
N THR A 760 4.77 32.16 70.59
CA THR A 760 3.69 31.32 70.05
C THR A 760 3.12 31.86 68.75
N TRP A 761 3.08 33.18 68.56
CA TRP A 761 2.73 33.82 67.31
C TRP A 761 3.74 33.54 66.20
N GLY A 762 5.04 33.54 66.52
CA GLY A 762 6.10 33.15 65.58
C GLY A 762 5.89 31.71 65.06
N LYS A 763 5.75 30.76 65.99
CA LYS A 763 5.51 29.33 65.67
C LYS A 763 4.20 29.10 64.92
N LEU A 764 3.15 29.88 65.22
CA LEU A 764 1.89 29.86 64.47
C LEU A 764 2.06 30.38 63.04
N ASN A 765 2.87 31.42 62.84
CA ASN A 765 3.16 31.96 61.52
C ASN A 765 4.00 31.01 60.66
N GLU A 766 5.02 30.37 61.26
CA GLU A 766 5.81 29.30 60.62
C GLU A 766 4.90 28.13 60.17
N ALA A 767 4.03 27.63 61.07
CA ALA A 767 3.09 26.56 60.75
C ALA A 767 2.06 26.96 59.67
N ASN A 768 1.66 28.23 59.59
CA ASN A 768 0.80 28.74 58.51
C ASN A 768 1.52 28.75 57.16
N VAL A 769 2.81 29.11 57.12
CA VAL A 769 3.62 29.06 55.89
C VAL A 769 3.82 27.60 55.44
N GLU A 770 4.07 26.67 56.36
CA GLU A 770 4.13 25.23 56.02
C GLU A 770 2.79 24.70 55.50
N LEU A 771 1.66 25.16 56.07
CA LEU A 771 0.31 24.80 55.60
C LEU A 771 0.02 25.32 54.19
N GLU A 772 0.42 26.54 53.85
CA GLU A 772 0.20 27.07 52.49
C GLU A 772 1.13 26.37 51.47
N ASN A 773 2.38 26.08 51.85
CA ASN A 773 3.29 25.26 51.06
C ASN A 773 2.80 23.79 50.90
N LEU A 774 1.98 23.28 51.82
CA LEU A 774 1.28 22.00 51.66
C LEU A 774 0.07 22.11 50.73
N ARG A 775 -0.69 23.21 50.79
CA ARG A 775 -1.83 23.48 49.90
C ARG A 775 -1.40 23.69 48.46
N GLN A 776 -0.33 24.44 48.21
CA GLN A 776 0.20 24.64 46.86
C GLN A 776 0.57 23.29 46.22
N ARG A 777 1.37 22.46 46.91
CA ARG A 777 1.73 21.12 46.42
C ARG A 777 0.52 20.19 46.23
N LEU A 778 -0.50 20.32 47.06
CA LEU A 778 -1.76 19.58 46.90
C LEU A 778 -2.53 20.05 45.66
N ASN A 779 -2.53 21.35 45.35
CA ASN A 779 -3.15 21.92 44.16
C ASN A 779 -2.41 21.49 42.88
N GLU A 780 -1.08 21.63 42.85
CA GLU A 780 -0.22 21.16 41.76
C GLU A 780 -0.39 19.64 41.51
N SER A 781 -0.49 18.85 42.58
CA SER A 781 -0.79 17.42 42.50
C SER A 781 -2.23 17.12 42.03
N SER A 782 -3.18 18.05 42.22
CA SER A 782 -4.56 17.89 41.76
C SER A 782 -4.70 18.28 40.28
N GLU A 783 -4.04 19.36 39.84
CA GLU A 783 -4.02 19.82 38.45
C GLU A 783 -3.32 18.82 37.53
N THR A 784 -2.20 18.23 37.98
CA THR A 784 -1.51 17.16 37.24
C THR A 784 -2.37 15.88 37.15
N LEU A 785 -3.07 15.49 38.20
CA LEU A 785 -4.02 14.37 38.16
C LEU A 785 -5.22 14.65 37.23
N GLU A 786 -5.73 15.88 37.21
CA GLU A 786 -6.83 16.29 36.32
C GLU A 786 -6.39 16.33 34.85
N ALA A 787 -5.17 16.83 34.56
CA ALA A 787 -4.59 16.77 33.22
C ALA A 787 -4.42 15.32 32.72
N VAL A 788 -3.95 14.41 33.59
CA VAL A 788 -3.89 12.97 33.29
C VAL A 788 -5.29 12.37 33.09
N ARG A 789 -6.30 12.80 33.87
CA ARG A 789 -7.69 12.36 33.71
C ARG A 789 -8.28 12.79 32.37
N ILE A 790 -8.05 14.03 31.96
CA ILE A 790 -8.48 14.57 30.65
C ILE A 790 -7.77 13.81 29.52
N SER A 791 -6.45 13.65 29.61
CA SER A 791 -5.64 12.93 28.61
C SER A 791 -6.11 11.47 28.43
N ASN A 792 -6.39 10.77 29.52
CA ASN A 792 -6.90 9.40 29.46
C ASN A 792 -8.32 9.34 28.86
N LEU A 793 -9.21 10.30 29.18
CA LEU A 793 -10.55 10.38 28.58
C LEU A 793 -10.50 10.66 27.07
N THR A 794 -9.56 11.49 26.59
CA THR A 794 -9.34 11.67 25.15
C THR A 794 -8.83 10.39 24.48
N MET A 795 -7.86 9.71 25.10
CA MET A 795 -7.33 8.45 24.57
C MET A 795 -8.40 7.32 24.56
N GLU A 796 -9.25 7.23 25.57
CA GLU A 796 -10.38 6.30 25.58
C GLU A 796 -11.42 6.62 24.49
N ALA A 797 -11.66 7.91 24.21
CA ALA A 797 -12.55 8.33 23.11
C ALA A 797 -11.99 7.96 21.74
N ASP A 798 -10.70 8.20 21.48
CA ASP A 798 -10.04 7.85 20.22
C ASP A 798 -9.94 6.33 20.02
N LEU A 799 -9.60 5.58 21.09
CA LEU A 799 -9.62 4.11 21.07
C LEU A 799 -11.03 3.55 20.82
N LYS A 800 -12.07 4.22 21.33
CA LYS A 800 -13.47 3.85 21.02
C LYS A 800 -13.81 4.15 19.56
N LYS A 801 -13.46 5.34 19.04
CA LYS A 801 -13.66 5.73 17.65
C LYS A 801 -12.99 4.76 16.68
N SER A 802 -11.72 4.40 16.94
CA SER A 802 -10.98 3.41 16.16
C SER A 802 -11.60 2.01 16.21
N ARG A 803 -12.20 1.60 17.34
CA ARG A 803 -12.97 0.35 17.44
C ARG A 803 -14.27 0.41 16.64
N GLU A 804 -14.97 1.53 16.65
CA GLU A 804 -16.20 1.71 15.86
C GLU A 804 -15.90 1.75 14.36
N GLU A 805 -14.80 2.40 13.94
CA GLU A 805 -14.29 2.40 12.57
C GLU A 805 -13.84 0.99 12.12
N THR A 806 -13.10 0.25 12.94
CA THR A 806 -12.67 -1.12 12.58
C THR A 806 -13.81 -2.13 12.56
N GLU A 807 -14.83 -2.01 13.41
CA GLU A 807 -16.07 -2.81 13.30
C GLU A 807 -16.92 -2.39 12.08
N HIS A 808 -16.91 -1.10 11.70
CA HIS A 808 -17.54 -0.64 10.46
C HIS A 808 -16.85 -1.24 9.22
N TRP A 809 -15.52 -1.24 9.17
CA TRP A 809 -14.75 -1.87 8.09
C TRP A 809 -14.97 -3.39 8.01
N LYS A 810 -15.02 -4.11 9.15
CA LYS A 810 -15.38 -5.54 9.17
C LYS A 810 -16.78 -5.78 8.59
N LYS A 811 -17.78 -5.00 9.03
CA LYS A 811 -19.13 -5.09 8.47
C LYS A 811 -19.18 -4.81 6.97
N ALA A 812 -18.44 -3.82 6.48
CA ALA A 812 -18.36 -3.53 5.05
C ALA A 812 -17.82 -4.74 4.26
N VAL A 813 -16.76 -5.39 4.75
CA VAL A 813 -16.17 -6.61 4.16
C VAL A 813 -17.14 -7.80 4.22
N ASP A 814 -17.79 -8.03 5.37
CA ASP A 814 -18.79 -9.11 5.52
C ASP A 814 -20.00 -8.89 4.59
N THR A 815 -20.43 -7.64 4.37
CA THR A 815 -21.54 -7.32 3.46
C THR A 815 -21.17 -7.33 1.97
N THR A 816 -19.88 -7.29 1.62
CA THR A 816 -19.40 -7.31 0.22
C THR A 816 -18.95 -8.71 -0.25
N THR A 817 -19.21 -9.76 0.54
CA THR A 817 -18.94 -11.16 0.17
C THR A 817 -20.22 -11.91 -0.26
N PRO A 818 -20.63 -11.88 -1.54
CA PRO A 818 -21.84 -12.55 -2.00
C PRO A 818 -21.68 -14.08 -2.05
N ALA A 819 -22.45 -14.79 -1.23
CA ALA A 819 -22.54 -16.26 -1.31
C ALA A 819 -23.21 -16.69 -2.62
N VAL A 820 -22.45 -17.31 -3.52
CA VAL A 820 -22.91 -17.75 -4.85
C VAL A 820 -24.09 -18.74 -4.73
N LYS A 821 -25.19 -18.43 -5.41
CA LYS A 821 -26.30 -19.37 -5.63
C LYS A 821 -26.84 -19.25 -7.05
N VAL A 822 -26.86 -20.38 -7.75
CA VAL A 822 -27.08 -20.48 -9.21
C VAL A 822 -28.55 -20.32 -9.60
N SER A 823 -28.85 -19.52 -10.64
CA SER A 823 -29.90 -19.83 -11.64
C SER A 823 -29.93 -18.91 -12.88
N ARG A 824 -29.45 -19.46 -14.00
CA ARG A 824 -29.96 -19.40 -15.39
C ARG A 824 -30.91 -18.28 -15.92
N ASN A 825 -30.55 -17.84 -17.13
CA ASN A 825 -31.38 -17.45 -18.30
C ASN A 825 -32.03 -16.04 -18.37
N GLY A 826 -31.90 -15.40 -19.54
CA GLY A 826 -32.73 -14.28 -20.00
C GLY A 826 -31.99 -13.22 -20.84
N GLU A 827 -32.27 -13.13 -22.15
CA GLU A 827 -31.72 -12.11 -23.05
C GLU A 827 -32.57 -10.82 -23.05
N MET A 828 -31.95 -9.64 -23.24
CA MET A 828 -32.16 -8.77 -24.43
C MET A 828 -31.47 -7.40 -24.33
N ASN A 829 -31.31 -6.75 -25.48
CA ASN A 829 -30.60 -5.48 -25.72
C ASN A 829 -31.12 -4.26 -24.92
N GLY A 830 -30.20 -3.36 -24.55
CA GLY A 830 -30.51 -1.98 -24.14
C GLY A 830 -29.30 -1.05 -24.15
N LYS A 831 -29.26 -0.06 -25.05
CA LYS A 831 -28.24 1.01 -25.08
C LYS A 831 -28.70 2.22 -24.26
N ILE A 832 -27.95 2.59 -23.21
CA ILE A 832 -27.86 3.92 -22.57
C ILE A 832 -26.44 3.94 -21.96
N VAL A 833 -25.45 4.63 -22.54
CA VAL A 833 -25.17 6.08 -22.46
C VAL A 833 -24.77 6.53 -21.05
N ASP A 834 -23.48 6.81 -20.87
CA ASP A 834 -22.93 7.46 -19.69
C ASP A 834 -23.56 8.83 -19.43
N ARG A 835 -23.79 9.14 -18.15
CA ARG A 835 -23.95 10.52 -17.70
C ARG A 835 -23.61 10.68 -16.22
N SER A 836 -22.38 11.11 -15.95
CA SER A 836 -22.02 11.75 -14.69
C SER A 836 -22.85 13.03 -14.51
N VAL A 837 -23.41 13.20 -13.30
CA VAL A 837 -24.17 14.41 -12.93
C VAL A 837 -23.81 14.79 -11.49
N SER A 838 -23.21 15.96 -11.32
CA SER A 838 -22.97 16.59 -10.02
C SER A 838 -24.28 17.07 -9.39
N LEU A 839 -24.36 17.07 -8.06
CA LEU A 839 -25.49 17.59 -7.30
C LEU A 839 -25.06 18.22 -5.96
N GLN A 840 -24.27 19.29 -6.04
CA GLN A 840 -24.22 20.29 -4.97
C GLN A 840 -25.56 21.06 -4.94
N ASP A 841 -26.27 21.04 -3.80
CA ASP A 841 -26.76 22.25 -3.11
C ASP A 841 -27.77 21.93 -1.99
N ARG A 842 -27.44 22.35 -0.77
CA ARG A 842 -28.27 23.24 0.09
C ARG A 842 -27.70 23.39 1.50
N LEU A 843 -27.19 24.60 1.79
CA LEU A 843 -27.23 25.14 3.15
C LEU A 843 -28.67 25.57 3.49
N PRO A 844 -28.95 25.87 4.78
CA PRO A 844 -28.88 27.28 5.16
C PRO A 844 -28.04 27.52 6.43
N LEU A 845 -27.60 28.76 6.59
CA LEU A 845 -27.10 29.31 7.87
C LEU A 845 -28.27 29.40 8.87
N ASP A 846 -27.93 29.46 10.16
CA ASP A 846 -28.48 30.52 10.99
C ASP A 846 -27.40 31.05 11.97
N SER A 847 -27.60 32.26 12.51
CA SER A 847 -26.55 33.03 13.18
C SER A 847 -26.93 33.51 14.57
N PHE A 848 -26.03 33.34 15.55
CA PHE A 848 -26.04 34.10 16.81
C PHE A 848 -24.60 34.38 17.25
N GLY A 849 -24.30 35.65 17.53
CA GLY A 849 -22.99 36.11 18.02
C GLY A 849 -23.10 36.85 19.35
N GLY A 850 -22.00 36.89 20.10
CA GLY A 850 -21.87 37.59 21.39
C GLY A 850 -20.52 37.31 22.04
N PRO A 851 -19.66 38.32 22.31
CA PRO A 851 -18.28 38.13 22.77
C PRO A 851 -18.10 38.36 24.28
N LEU A 852 -16.95 37.95 24.86
CA LEU A 852 -16.32 38.66 26.00
C LEU A 852 -14.83 38.29 26.24
N ASN A 853 -13.96 39.09 25.62
CA ASN A 853 -12.68 39.67 26.08
C ASN A 853 -11.80 39.05 27.22
N GLY A 854 -10.48 38.95 26.92
CA GLY A 854 -9.35 39.17 27.84
C GLY A 854 -8.67 37.94 28.47
N LYS A 855 -7.36 37.92 28.77
CA LYS A 855 -6.13 38.62 28.31
C LYS A 855 -4.96 38.11 29.20
N PHE A 856 -3.78 37.86 28.64
CA PHE A 856 -2.42 37.96 29.24
C PHE A 856 -2.17 37.62 30.73
N THR A 857 -1.20 36.73 31.03
CA THR A 857 0.20 37.10 31.40
C THR A 857 1.12 35.88 31.63
N SER A 858 2.32 35.90 31.02
CA SER A 858 3.57 35.24 31.49
C SER A 858 4.19 36.10 32.64
N PRO A 859 5.24 35.76 33.44
CA PRO A 859 6.55 35.21 32.99
C PRO A 859 7.46 34.43 34.02
N VAL A 860 8.73 34.18 33.61
CA VAL A 860 9.94 33.77 34.40
C VAL A 860 9.91 32.29 34.90
N LYS A 861 10.86 31.39 34.61
CA LYS A 861 12.32 31.29 34.95
C LYS A 861 12.53 31.37 36.49
N SER A 862 13.59 30.91 37.16
CA SER A 862 14.98 30.48 36.90
C SER A 862 15.51 29.94 38.27
N ASP A 863 16.64 29.26 38.50
CA ASP A 863 17.70 28.58 37.73
C ASP A 863 18.46 27.65 38.73
N ASP A 864 19.49 26.93 38.24
CA ASP A 864 20.81 26.73 38.89
C ASP A 864 21.07 25.62 39.96
N LEU A 865 22.31 25.10 39.89
CA LEU A 865 23.17 24.48 40.94
C LEU A 865 22.77 23.11 41.57
N ASP A 866 23.69 22.17 41.85
CA ASP A 866 25.15 22.10 41.55
C ASP A 866 25.69 20.65 41.44
N GLN A 867 26.98 20.53 41.12
CA GLN A 867 27.89 19.37 41.09
C GLN A 867 27.68 18.29 42.17
N THR A 868 28.02 17.02 41.84
CA THR A 868 29.27 16.35 42.30
C THR A 868 29.41 14.89 41.83
N GLU A 869 30.66 14.47 41.55
CA GLU A 869 31.37 13.21 41.94
C GLU A 869 30.66 11.82 41.93
N THR A 870 31.30 10.67 41.65
CA THR A 870 32.71 10.33 41.29
C THR A 870 32.79 8.88 40.73
N MET A 871 33.82 8.59 39.91
CA MET A 871 34.58 7.30 39.83
C MET A 871 33.87 5.96 39.47
N LYS A 872 34.57 4.91 38.99
CA LYS A 872 35.86 4.79 38.27
C LYS A 872 35.95 3.39 37.59
N SER A 873 36.67 3.37 36.46
CA SER A 873 37.20 2.32 35.58
C SER A 873 37.39 0.84 36.03
N GLU A 874 37.64 0.01 34.99
CA GLU A 874 38.56 -1.17 34.99
C GLU A 874 38.17 -2.41 35.83
N GLU A 875 38.58 -3.66 35.52
CA GLU A 875 38.81 -4.38 34.25
C GLU A 875 38.89 -5.91 34.58
N ILE A 876 38.85 -6.76 33.54
CA ILE A 876 39.53 -8.07 33.35
C ILE A 876 40.22 -8.69 34.62
N ASP A 877 39.98 -9.95 35.04
CA ASP A 877 40.30 -11.18 34.26
C ASP A 877 39.54 -12.47 34.69
N GLN A 878 39.92 -13.62 34.11
CA GLN A 878 39.23 -14.92 34.10
C GLN A 878 39.91 -16.01 35.00
N THR A 879 39.54 -17.28 34.76
CA THR A 879 40.08 -18.54 35.32
C THR A 879 39.52 -18.94 36.72
N ASP A 880 39.15 -20.20 37.01
CA ASP A 880 39.15 -21.40 36.16
C ASP A 880 38.20 -22.55 36.64
N ASN A 881 38.09 -23.58 35.79
CA ASN A 881 37.95 -25.03 36.11
C ASN A 881 36.57 -25.77 36.03
N ALA A 882 36.64 -26.99 35.47
CA ALA A 882 35.71 -28.14 35.47
C ALA A 882 34.17 -27.90 35.32
N THR A 883 33.54 -28.09 34.15
CA THR A 883 33.13 -29.37 33.50
C THR A 883 32.29 -30.33 34.37
N HIS A 884 31.19 -30.98 33.92
CA HIS A 884 30.76 -31.29 32.54
C HIS A 884 29.29 -31.81 32.44
N LYS A 885 28.57 -31.50 31.34
CA LYS A 885 27.34 -32.19 30.82
C LYS A 885 26.02 -31.99 31.63
N LYS A 886 24.80 -31.92 31.05
CA LYS A 886 24.34 -32.07 29.65
C LYS A 886 22.98 -31.37 29.37
N LYS A 887 22.93 -30.60 28.26
CA LYS A 887 21.80 -30.25 27.36
C LYS A 887 20.31 -30.29 27.84
N LYS A 888 19.72 -29.08 27.85
CA LYS A 888 18.56 -28.62 27.03
C LYS A 888 17.10 -28.99 27.43
N ALA A 889 16.42 -27.95 27.95
CA ALA A 889 15.00 -27.60 27.82
C ALA A 889 13.89 -28.52 28.38
N MET A 890 13.00 -27.91 29.18
CA MET A 890 11.57 -28.28 29.23
C MET A 890 10.68 -27.05 29.41
N LEU A 891 9.53 -27.07 28.72
CA LEU A 891 8.44 -26.10 28.84
C LEU A 891 7.47 -26.54 29.96
N ARG A 892 6.58 -25.62 30.38
CA ARG A 892 5.30 -25.87 31.10
C ARG A 892 5.37 -26.43 32.53
N LYS A 893 4.99 -25.58 33.49
CA LYS A 893 4.06 -25.91 34.59
C LYS A 893 2.65 -25.48 34.14
N PHE A 894 1.51 -25.99 34.59
CA PHE A 894 1.18 -27.16 35.43
C PHE A 894 0.17 -28.04 34.65
N GLY A 895 0.00 -29.29 35.03
CA GLY A 895 -1.05 -30.17 34.48
C GLY A 895 -1.08 -31.50 35.22
N ASP A 896 -2.09 -31.69 36.06
CA ASP A 896 -2.12 -32.77 37.06
C ASP A 896 -3.28 -33.76 36.83
N LEU A 897 -3.09 -35.01 37.28
CA LEU A 897 -4.04 -36.14 37.21
C LEU A 897 -4.74 -36.40 35.84
N LEU A 898 -4.31 -37.45 35.11
CA LEU A 898 -5.10 -38.71 35.07
C LEU A 898 -4.40 -39.92 34.40
N LYS A 899 -4.17 -40.92 35.25
CA LYS A 899 -3.94 -42.37 35.05
C LYS A 899 -4.03 -43.00 33.63
N LYS A 900 -2.90 -43.64 33.29
CA LYS A 900 -2.73 -45.06 32.85
C LYS A 900 -3.00 -45.51 31.40
N LYS A 901 -2.14 -46.47 31.02
CA LYS A 901 -2.27 -47.54 30.00
C LYS A 901 -2.19 -47.14 28.51
N SER A 902 -1.73 -48.01 27.60
CA SER A 902 -0.68 -49.07 27.69
C SER A 902 -0.49 -49.74 26.33
N HIS A 903 0.78 -50.01 25.97
CA HIS A 903 1.24 -51.14 25.14
C HIS A 903 0.69 -51.34 23.71
N HIS A 904 1.65 -51.36 22.78
CA HIS A 904 1.66 -52.11 21.51
C HIS A 904 0.65 -51.69 20.42
N LYS A 905 0.99 -51.85 19.14
CA LYS A 905 2.10 -52.65 18.58
C LYS A 905 2.92 -51.88 17.54
#